data_AF-A0A9X8JGQ5-F1
#
_entry.id   AF-A0A9X8JGQ5-F1
#
_cell.length_a   1.000
_cell.length_b   1.000
_cell.length_c   1.000
_cell.angle_alpha   90.00
_cell.angle_beta   90.00
_cell.angle_gamma   90.00
#
_symmetry.space_group_name_H-M   'P 1'
#
loop_
_entity.id
_entity.type
_entity.pdbx_description
1 polymer ?
#
loop_
_entity_poly.entity_id
_entity_poly.type
_entity_poly.pdbx_seq_one_letter_code
_entity_poly.pdbx_strand_id
1 'polypeptide(L)'
;MLAEDVAVESHLRRALRIPNHVSLRPSKIEIIRQYLMCFLPLSMVLHRARKFLHYAGSFCGRSLVYSVHVKRTLTDSHYYSRSFDFVMRKLELPNTFEAFRGMRELDIDWMQSYCCLGVQQKLQMDKSHAVLPGRQVNGARVLTLVRQGIVQRVEDLSWLPERPSWLSRYEQPSLEEQLRFKELVVLLRKAGVPAEKIARQVDVDLSHRNVEWLTENLEQLDCDSEGLGVLFEHMARHVLFTQPQRWRFLLQVLKIRRAVDLVRFDRLLGGHQTCSAEFALALLTAGADIDGLVACQKLILETGEMDDLTPVTARLNVLLSAPWLFTFEQLASAEDYLLLELDLSAYLQVLQEYGFSTAAAVLAFQGSYRQLRAESLSRWLAIAALPGVGQTPSTVAKWLQRAASGGYADAFEYMQQSGELQTFAHLRQVTKVASLGTTLLSYLREDRGLVGLPVLLKWFYNYAPGIKDVHLGVGIDAIKRVLLDDAFTRCDFTLMAGNRTCVESLLSHYVEQKIGRYPYQAEDEQKTSYLQCSSDLRHELVERFAPCIKRMLGLTDGVLLDSLMPYLEAPLVQLEGEVDSLRLLLNDLLAGRGPSTVTLSQQQAELVALVYRTSASTIRQLWPCLQSRETDVPSSLLEASYPMTWMRTELQVEGDVDSRGLDALARALVFAARFSSCIAQDEHEACRHLSPKRLGDSAADVWSLAPHLGVLLAICHADENVAVWLKEGEERLRTMAQAGSEIVLLLDSLRALFDVDIGDALDVHIAPFVAGLSSSAVAVLGSRLDARWQIDEGAPDQRLSEAIARTRVLVLKKFGRWSELQRRRVVHEGESQTGSQMVACVSKSPAAFFAKMSAGICTGNNTRMWEESRHVHMLVFAPGDKRIAGMALLYFERIGSFDKAGFTLVIRAINPIGDVFAAHSVSSIVDGYFDAAIRIAQDAGCVMVAFPSPTGMHLMSNRKDIEDDIKTRYIGRSRRMYRYDTEDAGEDWRTEPRQITTNFYAYEEGVNLVNELYVIWRAQEPAQEVDDVRVVATQS
;
A
#
# COMPACT_ATOMS: atom_id res chain seq x y z
N MET A 1 -39.70 -37.88 -37.61
CA MET A 1 -39.55 -39.36 -37.48
C MET A 1 -40.87 -40.12 -37.51
N LEU A 2 -41.66 -40.22 -36.42
CA LEU A 2 -42.91 -41.02 -36.44
C LEU A 2 -44.01 -40.47 -37.37
N ALA A 3 -43.91 -39.24 -37.88
CA ALA A 3 -44.85 -38.67 -38.85
C ALA A 3 -44.42 -38.87 -40.32
N GLU A 4 -43.16 -39.25 -40.57
CA GLU A 4 -42.54 -39.25 -41.91
C GLU A 4 -42.31 -40.67 -42.46
N ASP A 5 -42.15 -41.68 -41.59
CA ASP A 5 -41.95 -43.07 -42.01
C ASP A 5 -42.66 -44.06 -41.05
N VAL A 6 -43.50 -44.93 -41.61
CA VAL A 6 -44.27 -45.96 -40.89
C VAL A 6 -43.39 -47.16 -40.50
N ALA A 7 -42.32 -47.42 -41.24
CA ALA A 7 -41.42 -48.55 -41.00
C ALA A 7 -40.57 -48.42 -39.71
N VAL A 8 -40.41 -47.19 -39.20
CA VAL A 8 -39.61 -46.88 -37.99
C VAL A 8 -40.35 -47.24 -36.69
N GLU A 9 -41.68 -47.42 -36.74
CA GLU A 9 -42.50 -47.64 -35.54
C GLU A 9 -42.17 -48.95 -34.82
N SER A 10 -41.96 -50.04 -35.55
CA SER A 10 -41.61 -51.35 -34.98
C SER A 10 -40.26 -51.34 -34.25
N HIS A 11 -39.29 -50.62 -34.80
CA HIS A 11 -37.95 -50.44 -34.23
C HIS A 11 -38.00 -49.59 -32.96
N LEU A 12 -38.76 -48.49 -32.97
CA LEU A 12 -38.98 -47.65 -31.79
C LEU A 12 -39.69 -48.39 -30.65
N ARG A 13 -40.71 -49.20 -30.95
CA ARG A 13 -41.42 -50.02 -29.96
C ARG A 13 -40.48 -50.99 -29.25
N ARG A 14 -39.60 -51.66 -30.01
CA ARG A 14 -38.60 -52.58 -29.46
C ARG A 14 -37.56 -51.86 -28.59
N ALA A 15 -37.00 -50.75 -29.08
CA ALA A 15 -35.98 -49.98 -28.35
C ALA A 15 -36.52 -49.37 -27.04
N LEU A 16 -37.76 -48.85 -27.06
CA LEU A 16 -38.38 -48.19 -25.91
C LEU A 16 -39.18 -49.14 -25.01
N ARG A 17 -39.26 -50.44 -25.37
CA ARG A 17 -40.05 -51.48 -24.67
C ARG A 17 -41.53 -51.09 -24.54
N ILE A 18 -42.16 -50.70 -25.65
CA ILE A 18 -43.59 -50.32 -25.71
C ILE A 18 -44.39 -51.45 -26.41
N PRO A 19 -45.41 -52.04 -25.75
CA PRO A 19 -46.25 -53.10 -26.33
C PRO A 19 -47.06 -52.65 -27.54
N ASN A 20 -47.35 -53.58 -28.46
CA ASN A 20 -48.09 -53.31 -29.70
C ASN A 20 -49.51 -52.78 -29.48
N HIS A 21 -50.16 -53.11 -28.36
CA HIS A 21 -51.52 -52.65 -28.05
C HIS A 21 -51.59 -51.16 -27.62
N VAL A 22 -50.45 -50.51 -27.35
CA VAL A 22 -50.41 -49.07 -27.05
C VAL A 22 -50.22 -48.32 -28.37
N SER A 23 -51.22 -47.56 -28.81
CA SER A 23 -51.09 -46.74 -30.03
C SER A 23 -50.02 -45.67 -29.85
N LEU A 24 -49.09 -45.50 -30.79
CA LEU A 24 -48.11 -44.39 -30.74
C LEU A 24 -48.60 -43.15 -31.50
N ARG A 25 -49.70 -43.28 -32.25
CA ARG A 25 -50.35 -42.21 -33.02
C ARG A 25 -51.80 -42.10 -32.56
N PRO A 26 -52.13 -41.15 -31.66
CA PRO A 26 -53.48 -41.02 -31.15
C PRO A 26 -54.39 -40.47 -32.26
N SER A 27 -55.56 -41.05 -32.41
CA SER A 27 -56.60 -40.54 -33.31
C SER A 27 -57.11 -39.17 -32.85
N LYS A 28 -57.69 -38.38 -33.76
CA LYS A 28 -58.29 -37.06 -33.41
C LYS A 28 -59.32 -37.18 -32.28
N ILE A 29 -60.10 -38.25 -32.24
CA ILE A 29 -61.09 -38.53 -31.20
C ILE A 29 -60.40 -38.82 -29.85
N GLU A 30 -59.32 -39.59 -29.83
CA GLU A 30 -58.55 -39.84 -28.61
C GLU A 30 -57.91 -38.57 -28.05
N ILE A 31 -57.46 -37.66 -28.92
CA ILE A 31 -56.93 -36.35 -28.51
C ILE A 31 -58.04 -35.52 -27.86
N ILE A 32 -59.22 -35.42 -28.47
CA ILE A 32 -60.37 -34.68 -27.90
C ILE A 32 -60.78 -35.29 -26.55
N ARG A 33 -60.85 -36.63 -26.47
CA ARG A 33 -61.19 -37.34 -25.24
C ARG A 33 -60.19 -37.05 -24.11
N GLN A 34 -58.91 -36.87 -24.42
CA GLN A 34 -57.92 -36.48 -23.41
C GLN A 34 -58.20 -35.08 -22.84
N TYR A 35 -58.56 -34.10 -23.66
CA TYR A 35 -58.91 -32.75 -23.16
C TYR A 35 -60.16 -32.76 -22.28
N LEU A 36 -61.17 -33.57 -22.63
CA LEU A 36 -62.39 -33.73 -21.83
C LEU A 36 -62.13 -34.42 -20.47
N MET A 37 -61.03 -35.15 -20.31
CA MET A 37 -60.69 -35.81 -19.05
C MET A 37 -60.20 -34.86 -17.96
N CYS A 38 -59.87 -33.61 -18.29
CA CYS A 38 -59.50 -32.59 -17.29
C CYS A 38 -60.67 -32.26 -16.32
N PHE A 39 -61.91 -32.66 -16.64
CA PHE A 39 -63.09 -32.48 -15.78
C PHE A 39 -63.32 -33.65 -14.79
N LEU A 40 -62.52 -34.72 -14.84
CA LEU A 40 -62.63 -35.84 -13.90
C LEU A 40 -61.81 -35.62 -12.62
N PRO A 41 -62.16 -36.28 -11.49
CA PRO A 41 -61.36 -36.21 -10.27
C PRO A 41 -59.90 -36.62 -10.51
N LEU A 42 -58.97 -35.86 -9.92
CA LEU A 42 -57.53 -36.03 -10.09
C LEU A 42 -57.06 -37.47 -9.83
N SER A 43 -57.61 -38.12 -8.79
CA SER A 43 -57.31 -39.51 -8.47
C SER A 43 -57.60 -40.45 -9.64
N MET A 44 -58.74 -40.30 -10.33
CA MET A 44 -59.09 -41.13 -11.49
C MET A 44 -58.15 -40.88 -12.67
N VAL A 45 -57.80 -39.61 -12.91
CA VAL A 45 -56.87 -39.23 -13.98
C VAL A 45 -55.46 -39.77 -13.71
N LEU A 46 -55.00 -39.74 -12.46
CA LEU A 46 -53.69 -40.27 -12.05
C LEU A 46 -53.63 -41.80 -12.07
N HIS A 47 -54.70 -42.50 -11.68
CA HIS A 47 -54.77 -43.96 -11.81
C HIS A 47 -54.71 -44.38 -13.29
N ARG A 48 -55.42 -43.66 -14.16
CA ARG A 48 -55.33 -43.83 -15.62
C ARG A 48 -53.91 -43.57 -16.11
N ALA A 49 -53.30 -42.45 -15.72
CA ALA A 49 -51.93 -42.10 -16.08
C ALA A 49 -50.94 -43.21 -15.67
N ARG A 50 -51.00 -43.66 -14.40
CA ARG A 50 -50.18 -44.76 -13.87
C ARG A 50 -50.33 -46.03 -14.70
N LYS A 51 -51.57 -46.41 -15.06
CA LYS A 51 -51.85 -47.58 -15.90
C LYS A 51 -51.18 -47.48 -17.26
N PHE A 52 -51.26 -46.32 -17.93
CA PHE A 52 -50.59 -46.11 -19.22
C PHE A 52 -49.06 -46.16 -19.10
N LEU A 53 -48.48 -45.53 -18.08
CA LEU A 53 -47.04 -45.55 -17.84
C LEU A 53 -46.53 -46.96 -17.52
N HIS A 54 -47.34 -47.82 -16.89
CA HIS A 54 -46.96 -49.19 -16.59
C HIS A 54 -46.77 -50.06 -17.86
N TYR A 55 -47.38 -49.69 -18.99
CA TYR A 55 -47.22 -50.45 -20.23
C TYR A 55 -45.80 -50.36 -20.81
N ALA A 56 -45.04 -49.28 -20.55
CA ALA A 56 -43.71 -49.11 -21.12
C ALA A 56 -42.58 -49.49 -20.14
N GLY A 57 -41.66 -50.34 -20.60
CA GLY A 57 -40.57 -50.88 -19.76
C GLY A 57 -39.40 -49.92 -19.52
N SER A 58 -39.17 -48.94 -20.40
CA SER A 58 -38.05 -47.98 -20.28
C SER A 58 -38.51 -46.58 -19.85
N PHE A 59 -37.62 -45.77 -19.25
CA PHE A 59 -37.92 -44.38 -18.90
C PHE A 59 -38.29 -43.55 -20.14
N CYS A 60 -37.49 -43.65 -21.21
CA CYS A 60 -37.74 -42.96 -22.47
C CYS A 60 -39.06 -43.41 -23.11
N GLY A 61 -39.39 -44.71 -23.03
CA GLY A 61 -40.67 -45.24 -23.51
C GLY A 61 -41.86 -44.72 -22.70
N ARG A 62 -41.72 -44.61 -21.37
CA ARG A 62 -42.74 -43.99 -20.51
C ARG A 62 -42.91 -42.51 -20.78
N SER A 63 -41.84 -41.77 -21.05
CA SER A 63 -41.89 -40.37 -21.48
C SER A 63 -42.65 -40.20 -22.80
N LEU A 64 -42.45 -41.12 -23.75
CA LEU A 64 -43.20 -41.14 -25.01
C LEU A 64 -44.68 -41.48 -24.80
N VAL A 65 -44.99 -42.51 -24.00
CA VAL A 65 -46.39 -42.85 -23.67
C VAL A 65 -47.07 -41.70 -22.93
N TYR A 66 -46.34 -41.01 -22.05
CA TYR A 66 -46.81 -39.84 -21.35
C TYR A 66 -47.20 -38.71 -22.31
N SER A 67 -46.32 -38.35 -23.25
CA SER A 67 -46.56 -37.25 -24.20
C SER A 67 -47.73 -37.54 -25.15
N VAL A 68 -47.96 -38.82 -25.48
CA VAL A 68 -49.02 -39.26 -26.39
C VAL A 68 -50.38 -39.39 -25.69
N HIS A 69 -50.44 -40.02 -24.51
CA HIS A 69 -51.70 -40.47 -23.90
C HIS A 69 -52.13 -39.76 -22.60
N VAL A 70 -51.18 -39.09 -21.93
CA VAL A 70 -51.35 -38.61 -20.55
C VAL A 70 -51.18 -37.11 -20.43
N LYS A 71 -50.25 -36.50 -21.16
CA LYS A 71 -49.89 -35.07 -21.04
C LYS A 71 -51.10 -34.14 -21.17
N ARG A 72 -52.03 -34.44 -22.07
CA ARG A 72 -53.21 -33.60 -22.33
C ARG A 72 -54.33 -33.77 -21.29
N THR A 73 -54.24 -34.77 -20.41
CA THR A 73 -55.23 -34.97 -19.32
C THR A 73 -54.82 -34.34 -18.00
N LEU A 74 -53.56 -33.91 -17.88
CA LEU A 74 -53.00 -33.33 -16.67
C LEU A 74 -52.66 -31.86 -16.91
N THR A 75 -53.58 -30.96 -16.56
CA THR A 75 -53.34 -29.52 -16.50
C THR A 75 -52.15 -29.22 -15.58
N ASP A 76 -51.30 -28.26 -15.97
CA ASP A 76 -50.04 -27.86 -15.31
C ASP A 76 -48.82 -28.81 -15.45
N SER A 77 -48.97 -29.98 -16.10
CA SER A 77 -47.86 -30.95 -16.22
C SER A 77 -47.15 -30.90 -17.59
N HIS A 78 -46.26 -29.92 -17.79
CA HIS A 78 -45.65 -29.70 -19.13
C HIS A 78 -44.59 -30.73 -19.59
N TYR A 79 -43.88 -31.42 -18.67
CA TYR A 79 -42.77 -32.35 -18.99
C TYR A 79 -42.73 -33.61 -18.09
N TYR A 80 -42.31 -34.75 -18.65
CA TYR A 80 -42.11 -36.01 -17.91
C TYR A 80 -40.72 -36.02 -17.25
N SER A 81 -40.65 -35.88 -15.92
CA SER A 81 -39.40 -35.92 -15.16
C SER A 81 -39.16 -37.28 -14.51
N ARG A 82 -37.92 -37.55 -14.10
CA ARG A 82 -37.59 -38.78 -13.34
C ARG A 82 -38.25 -38.79 -11.95
N SER A 83 -38.37 -37.64 -11.29
CA SER A 83 -39.13 -37.49 -10.04
C SER A 83 -40.59 -37.88 -10.22
N PHE A 84 -41.22 -37.39 -11.30
CA PHE A 84 -42.58 -37.76 -11.65
C PHE A 84 -42.71 -39.26 -11.98
N ASP A 85 -41.78 -39.85 -12.76
CA ASP A 85 -41.74 -41.30 -13.02
C ASP A 85 -41.67 -42.11 -11.72
N PHE A 86 -40.86 -41.66 -10.76
CA PHE A 86 -40.69 -42.33 -9.48
C PHE A 86 -41.98 -42.30 -8.65
N VAL A 87 -42.58 -41.12 -8.46
CA VAL A 87 -43.86 -40.96 -7.73
C VAL A 87 -44.96 -41.83 -8.36
N MET A 88 -45.08 -41.79 -9.68
CA MET A 88 -46.11 -42.53 -10.41
C MET A 88 -45.93 -44.05 -10.34
N ARG A 89 -44.73 -44.55 -10.02
CA ARG A 89 -44.44 -46.00 -9.98
C ARG A 89 -44.32 -46.58 -8.58
N LYS A 90 -43.84 -45.80 -7.62
CA LYS A 90 -43.36 -46.32 -6.33
C LYS A 90 -44.10 -45.76 -5.12
N LEU A 91 -44.72 -44.59 -5.23
CA LEU A 91 -45.41 -43.95 -4.11
C LEU A 91 -46.92 -44.12 -4.17
N GLU A 92 -47.62 -43.79 -3.10
CA GLU A 92 -49.07 -43.62 -3.12
C GLU A 92 -49.47 -42.44 -4.02
N LEU A 93 -50.55 -42.58 -4.81
CA LEU A 93 -51.01 -41.49 -5.68
C LEU A 93 -51.56 -40.35 -4.82
N PRO A 94 -51.22 -39.09 -5.12
CA PRO A 94 -51.81 -37.98 -4.40
C PRO A 94 -53.29 -37.84 -4.75
N ASN A 95 -54.05 -37.47 -3.73
CA ASN A 95 -55.48 -37.22 -3.84
C ASN A 95 -55.80 -35.72 -3.93
N THR A 96 -54.79 -34.84 -3.83
CA THR A 96 -54.94 -33.38 -3.88
C THR A 96 -54.11 -32.77 -5.01
N PHE A 97 -54.61 -31.67 -5.58
CA PHE A 97 -53.90 -30.92 -6.63
C PHE A 97 -52.59 -30.32 -6.15
N GLU A 98 -52.49 -29.93 -4.88
CA GLU A 98 -51.28 -29.41 -4.26
C GLU A 98 -50.16 -30.47 -4.24
N ALA A 99 -50.46 -31.68 -3.74
CA ALA A 99 -49.50 -32.78 -3.72
C ALA A 99 -49.14 -33.26 -5.14
N PHE A 100 -50.03 -33.07 -6.12
CA PHE A 100 -49.75 -33.33 -7.53
C PHE A 100 -48.81 -32.28 -8.15
N ARG A 101 -48.99 -30.98 -7.85
CA ARG A 101 -48.09 -29.92 -8.31
C ARG A 101 -46.68 -30.07 -7.71
N GLY A 102 -46.57 -30.42 -6.44
CA GLY A 102 -45.29 -30.61 -5.73
C GLY A 102 -44.50 -31.88 -6.11
N MET A 103 -45.02 -32.75 -6.99
CA MET A 103 -44.37 -34.03 -7.36
C MET A 103 -42.95 -33.91 -7.92
N ARG A 104 -42.54 -32.72 -8.35
CA ARG A 104 -41.29 -32.48 -9.09
C ARG A 104 -40.18 -31.85 -8.27
N GLU A 105 -40.46 -31.39 -7.06
CA GLU A 105 -39.56 -30.52 -6.29
C GLU A 105 -38.44 -31.27 -5.56
N LEU A 106 -38.63 -32.56 -5.29
CA LEU A 106 -37.65 -33.39 -4.58
C LEU A 106 -36.84 -34.26 -5.55
N ASP A 107 -35.54 -34.37 -5.30
CA ASP A 107 -34.63 -35.25 -6.02
C ASP A 107 -34.95 -36.74 -5.78
N ILE A 108 -34.60 -37.61 -6.74
CA ILE A 108 -34.90 -39.05 -6.69
C ILE A 108 -34.22 -39.71 -5.49
N ASP A 109 -32.98 -39.38 -5.20
CA ASP A 109 -32.22 -40.06 -4.17
C ASP A 109 -32.74 -39.68 -2.78
N TRP A 110 -33.22 -38.43 -2.63
CA TRP A 110 -34.00 -38.01 -1.47
C TRP A 110 -35.32 -38.79 -1.35
N MET A 111 -36.09 -38.96 -2.43
CA MET A 111 -37.32 -39.77 -2.40
C MET A 111 -37.05 -41.24 -2.07
N GLN A 112 -35.96 -41.82 -2.57
CA GLN A 112 -35.54 -43.17 -2.22
C GLN A 112 -35.17 -43.28 -0.74
N SER A 113 -34.48 -42.28 -0.20
CA SER A 113 -34.09 -42.22 1.22
C SER A 113 -35.34 -42.29 2.10
N TYR A 114 -36.35 -41.45 1.82
CA TYR A 114 -37.62 -41.46 2.55
C TYR A 114 -38.38 -42.79 2.43
N CYS A 115 -38.37 -43.42 1.25
CA CYS A 115 -38.98 -44.74 1.08
C CYS A 115 -38.30 -45.80 1.96
N CYS A 116 -36.97 -45.77 2.03
CA CYS A 116 -36.19 -46.67 2.88
C CYS A 116 -36.45 -46.41 4.38
N LEU A 117 -36.81 -45.19 4.75
CA LEU A 117 -37.23 -44.80 6.10
C LEU A 117 -38.74 -45.02 6.37
N GLY A 118 -39.47 -45.64 5.43
CA GLY A 118 -40.87 -46.05 5.62
C GLY A 118 -41.93 -45.02 5.18
N VAL A 119 -41.55 -43.87 4.62
CA VAL A 119 -42.50 -42.86 4.13
C VAL A 119 -42.91 -43.19 2.69
N GLN A 120 -44.20 -43.44 2.44
CA GLN A 120 -44.73 -43.82 1.11
C GLN A 120 -45.57 -42.72 0.44
N GLN A 121 -45.87 -41.65 1.17
CA GLN A 121 -46.67 -40.52 0.69
C GLN A 121 -45.80 -39.31 0.34
N LYS A 122 -45.90 -38.83 -0.91
CA LYS A 122 -45.12 -37.67 -1.38
C LYS A 122 -45.34 -36.41 -0.54
N LEU A 123 -46.59 -36.14 -0.13
CA LEU A 123 -46.92 -34.98 0.69
C LEU A 123 -46.23 -35.01 2.07
N GLN A 124 -46.10 -36.20 2.66
CA GLN A 124 -45.38 -36.37 3.93
C GLN A 124 -43.88 -36.14 3.75
N MET A 125 -43.29 -36.65 2.66
CA MET A 125 -41.89 -36.38 2.32
C MET A 125 -41.61 -34.88 2.18
N ASP A 126 -42.49 -34.14 1.50
CA ASP A 126 -42.32 -32.70 1.30
C ASP A 126 -42.42 -31.91 2.60
N LYS A 127 -43.40 -32.24 3.44
CA LYS A 127 -43.56 -31.62 4.76
C LYS A 127 -42.34 -31.86 5.66
N SER A 128 -41.86 -33.10 5.71
CA SER A 128 -40.65 -33.45 6.46
C SER A 128 -39.43 -32.72 5.89
N HIS A 129 -39.26 -32.71 4.56
CA HIS A 129 -38.10 -32.10 3.92
C HIS A 129 -38.06 -30.56 4.06
N ALA A 130 -39.21 -29.89 4.07
CA ALA A 130 -39.30 -28.44 4.19
C ALA A 130 -38.71 -27.89 5.50
N VAL A 131 -38.87 -28.65 6.60
CA VAL A 131 -38.42 -28.27 7.94
C VAL A 131 -37.03 -28.82 8.30
N LEU A 132 -36.38 -29.58 7.40
CA LEU A 132 -35.06 -30.14 7.66
C LEU A 132 -33.95 -29.09 7.52
N PRO A 133 -33.03 -29.00 8.51
CA PRO A 133 -31.87 -28.10 8.46
C PRO A 133 -30.96 -28.40 7.23
N GLY A 134 -30.73 -29.68 6.95
CA GLY A 134 -29.88 -30.14 5.84
C GLY A 134 -30.57 -30.36 4.49
N ARG A 135 -31.69 -29.69 4.19
CA ARG A 135 -32.47 -29.93 2.95
C ARG A 135 -31.69 -29.71 1.65
N GLN A 136 -30.56 -29.02 1.70
CA GLN A 136 -29.71 -28.72 0.55
C GLN A 136 -28.55 -29.72 0.36
N VAL A 137 -28.43 -30.73 1.22
CA VAL A 137 -27.42 -31.78 1.12
C VAL A 137 -27.70 -32.67 -0.10
N ASN A 138 -26.64 -33.21 -0.71
CA ASN A 138 -26.77 -34.08 -1.88
C ASN A 138 -27.53 -35.38 -1.55
N GLY A 139 -28.61 -35.65 -2.30
CA GLY A 139 -29.51 -36.79 -2.06
C GLY A 139 -28.84 -38.16 -2.15
N ALA A 140 -27.85 -38.35 -3.05
CA ALA A 140 -27.16 -39.62 -3.23
C ALA A 140 -26.31 -40.00 -1.99
N ARG A 141 -25.71 -38.99 -1.34
CA ARG A 141 -24.95 -39.18 -0.09
C ARG A 141 -25.88 -39.49 1.09
N VAL A 142 -27.03 -38.81 1.19
CA VAL A 142 -28.05 -39.12 2.20
C VAL A 142 -28.58 -40.54 2.04
N LEU A 143 -28.87 -40.96 0.80
CA LEU A 143 -29.29 -42.33 0.50
C LEU A 143 -28.23 -43.36 0.93
N THR A 144 -26.95 -43.02 0.80
CA THR A 144 -25.85 -43.86 1.28
C THR A 144 -25.88 -44.01 2.79
N LEU A 145 -26.07 -42.91 3.55
CA LEU A 145 -26.20 -42.94 5.01
C LEU A 145 -27.38 -43.82 5.47
N VAL A 146 -28.54 -43.70 4.80
CA VAL A 146 -29.73 -44.53 5.08
C VAL A 146 -29.46 -46.01 4.78
N ARG A 147 -28.88 -46.32 3.61
CA ARG A 147 -28.56 -47.70 3.22
C ARG A 147 -27.49 -48.34 4.11
N GLN A 148 -26.57 -47.55 4.65
CA GLN A 148 -25.56 -48.03 5.62
C GLN A 148 -26.08 -48.05 7.06
N GLY A 149 -27.36 -47.73 7.31
CA GLY A 149 -27.99 -47.80 8.63
C GLY A 149 -27.50 -46.73 9.62
N ILE A 150 -26.90 -45.64 9.14
CA ILE A 150 -26.55 -44.49 9.97
C ILE A 150 -27.80 -43.69 10.31
N VAL A 151 -28.62 -43.40 9.30
CA VAL A 151 -29.94 -42.78 9.45
C VAL A 151 -30.97 -43.90 9.36
N GLN A 152 -31.71 -44.15 10.44
CA GLN A 152 -32.67 -45.27 10.52
C GLN A 152 -34.11 -44.78 10.61
N ARG A 153 -34.32 -43.55 11.10
CA ARG A 153 -35.63 -42.91 11.22
C ARG A 153 -35.64 -41.55 10.54
N VAL A 154 -36.83 -41.01 10.32
CA VAL A 154 -36.99 -39.68 9.69
C VAL A 154 -36.42 -38.59 10.60
N GLU A 155 -36.50 -38.76 11.92
CA GLU A 155 -35.98 -37.80 12.90
C GLU A 155 -34.44 -37.70 12.84
N ASP A 156 -33.74 -38.78 12.51
CA ASP A 156 -32.28 -38.83 12.37
C ASP A 156 -31.76 -37.93 11.23
N LEU A 157 -32.62 -37.58 10.26
CA LEU A 157 -32.27 -36.62 9.20
C LEU A 157 -31.99 -35.21 9.75
N SER A 158 -32.41 -34.91 10.98
CA SER A 158 -32.07 -33.65 11.67
C SER A 158 -30.59 -33.53 12.01
N TRP A 159 -29.82 -34.64 11.99
CA TRP A 159 -28.37 -34.63 12.22
C TRP A 159 -27.57 -34.04 11.04
N LEU A 160 -28.20 -33.85 9.88
CA LEU A 160 -27.55 -33.29 8.71
C LEU A 160 -27.24 -31.80 8.91
N PRO A 161 -26.07 -31.31 8.47
CA PRO A 161 -25.63 -29.94 8.70
C PRO A 161 -26.44 -28.94 7.86
N GLU A 162 -26.66 -27.73 8.37
CA GLU A 162 -27.22 -26.61 7.61
C GLU A 162 -26.20 -26.06 6.60
N ARG A 163 -26.62 -25.85 5.35
CA ARG A 163 -25.80 -25.21 4.31
C ARG A 163 -26.31 -23.80 3.97
N PRO A 164 -25.41 -22.83 3.74
CA PRO A 164 -25.74 -21.58 3.07
C PRO A 164 -26.15 -21.83 1.62
N SER A 165 -27.25 -21.20 1.18
CA SER A 165 -27.92 -21.47 -0.10
C SER A 165 -27.09 -21.28 -1.38
N TRP A 166 -25.93 -20.61 -1.30
CA TRP A 166 -25.08 -20.27 -2.46
C TRP A 166 -24.08 -21.36 -2.87
N LEU A 167 -23.82 -22.38 -2.05
CA LEU A 167 -22.80 -23.41 -2.31
C LEU A 167 -23.35 -24.68 -2.99
N SER A 168 -24.68 -24.83 -3.10
CA SER A 168 -25.30 -26.15 -3.31
C SER A 168 -26.22 -26.24 -4.53
N ARG A 169 -25.79 -25.77 -5.70
CA ARG A 169 -26.55 -26.06 -6.92
C ARG A 169 -25.64 -26.52 -8.05
N TYR A 170 -25.67 -27.84 -8.27
CA TYR A 170 -25.65 -28.52 -9.57
C TYR A 170 -24.58 -29.60 -9.84
N GLU A 171 -23.66 -29.92 -8.93
CA GLU A 171 -22.77 -31.08 -9.16
C GLU A 171 -23.30 -32.34 -8.46
N GLN A 172 -23.69 -33.32 -9.28
CA GLN A 172 -23.93 -34.69 -8.84
C GLN A 172 -22.58 -35.35 -8.57
N PRO A 173 -22.35 -35.93 -7.39
CA PRO A 173 -21.08 -36.58 -7.10
C PRO A 173 -20.86 -37.72 -8.09
N SER A 174 -19.65 -37.80 -8.61
CA SER A 174 -19.22 -38.88 -9.49
C SER A 174 -19.42 -40.24 -8.81
N LEU A 175 -19.50 -41.31 -9.61
CA LEU A 175 -19.62 -42.67 -9.07
C LEU A 175 -18.46 -43.01 -8.12
N GLU A 176 -17.26 -42.53 -8.43
CA GLU A 176 -16.06 -42.73 -7.62
C GLU A 176 -16.18 -42.05 -6.26
N GLU A 177 -16.62 -40.78 -6.22
CA GLU A 177 -16.85 -40.06 -4.95
C GLU A 177 -17.93 -40.72 -4.10
N GLN A 178 -18.98 -41.27 -4.72
CA GLN A 178 -20.03 -41.99 -4.01
C GLN A 178 -19.51 -43.29 -3.38
N LEU A 179 -18.66 -44.04 -4.09
CA LEU A 179 -18.03 -45.26 -3.56
C LEU A 179 -17.10 -44.92 -2.40
N ARG A 180 -16.24 -43.90 -2.55
CA ARG A 180 -15.35 -43.41 -1.48
C ARG A 180 -16.13 -42.94 -0.25
N PHE A 181 -17.26 -42.26 -0.44
CA PHE A 181 -18.13 -41.85 0.66
C PHE A 181 -18.76 -43.04 1.38
N LYS A 182 -19.18 -44.07 0.64
CA LYS A 182 -19.67 -45.32 1.24
C LYS A 182 -18.58 -46.00 2.08
N GLU A 183 -17.36 -46.10 1.57
CA GLU A 183 -16.21 -46.67 2.28
C GLU A 183 -15.90 -45.90 3.58
N LEU A 184 -15.92 -44.56 3.51
CA LEU A 184 -15.81 -43.70 4.70
C LEU A 184 -16.84 -44.08 5.77
N VAL A 185 -18.13 -44.13 5.39
CA VAL A 185 -19.22 -44.37 6.33
C VAL A 185 -19.09 -45.74 6.98
N VAL A 186 -18.73 -46.78 6.21
CA VAL A 186 -18.50 -48.12 6.73
C VAL A 186 -17.33 -48.14 7.71
N LEU A 187 -16.23 -47.46 7.38
CA LEU A 187 -15.03 -47.39 8.21
C LEU A 187 -15.31 -46.68 9.54
N LEU A 188 -15.95 -45.51 9.51
CA LEU A 188 -16.31 -44.78 10.74
C LEU A 188 -17.27 -45.57 11.63
N ARG A 189 -18.26 -46.23 11.02
CA ARG A 189 -19.20 -47.08 11.75
C ARG A 189 -18.50 -48.26 12.41
N LYS A 190 -17.57 -48.92 11.69
CA LYS A 190 -16.79 -50.04 12.23
C LYS A 190 -15.90 -49.61 13.40
N ALA A 191 -15.34 -48.39 13.33
CA ALA A 191 -14.54 -47.81 14.40
C ALA A 191 -15.38 -47.35 15.62
N GLY A 192 -16.71 -47.40 15.57
CA GLY A 192 -17.57 -47.03 16.69
C GLY A 192 -17.87 -45.54 16.83
N VAL A 193 -17.65 -44.74 15.78
CA VAL A 193 -18.03 -43.32 15.78
C VAL A 193 -19.56 -43.18 15.88
N PRO A 194 -20.10 -42.31 16.76
CA PRO A 194 -21.54 -42.14 16.90
C PRO A 194 -22.23 -41.74 15.58
N ALA A 195 -23.40 -42.33 15.31
CA ALA A 195 -24.12 -42.17 14.05
C ALA A 195 -24.42 -40.70 13.69
N GLU A 196 -24.78 -39.88 14.68
CA GLU A 196 -24.99 -38.44 14.53
C GLU A 196 -23.73 -37.75 13.98
N LYS A 197 -22.55 -38.07 14.54
CA LYS A 197 -21.29 -37.46 14.11
C LYS A 197 -20.91 -37.87 12.69
N ILE A 198 -21.18 -39.13 12.31
CA ILE A 198 -21.01 -39.61 10.93
C ILE A 198 -21.94 -38.85 9.97
N ALA A 199 -23.21 -38.67 10.33
CA ALA A 199 -24.19 -37.97 9.51
C ALA A 199 -23.81 -36.50 9.26
N ARG A 200 -23.21 -35.82 10.24
CA ARG A 200 -22.67 -34.46 10.09
C ARG A 200 -21.54 -34.36 9.05
N GLN A 201 -20.87 -35.47 8.71
CA GLN A 201 -19.80 -35.50 7.69
C GLN A 201 -20.31 -35.76 6.26
N VAL A 202 -21.63 -35.72 6.02
CA VAL A 202 -22.24 -35.99 4.71
C VAL A 202 -21.64 -35.16 3.56
N ASP A 203 -21.16 -33.96 3.87
CA ASP A 203 -20.65 -32.98 2.92
C ASP A 203 -19.13 -32.90 2.86
N VAL A 204 -18.43 -33.85 3.47
CA VAL A 204 -16.98 -33.89 3.45
C VAL A 204 -16.46 -33.97 2.01
N ASP A 205 -15.40 -33.20 1.71
CA ASP A 205 -14.70 -33.26 0.44
C ASP A 205 -13.75 -34.48 0.44
N LEU A 206 -13.90 -35.34 -0.57
CA LEU A 206 -13.17 -36.60 -0.70
C LEU A 206 -12.16 -36.59 -1.85
N SER A 207 -12.01 -35.44 -2.53
CA SER A 207 -11.12 -35.27 -3.69
C SER A 207 -9.65 -35.59 -3.34
N HIS A 208 -9.20 -35.21 -2.15
CA HIS A 208 -7.80 -35.32 -1.71
C HIS A 208 -7.56 -36.40 -0.62
N ARG A 209 -8.47 -37.36 -0.49
CA ARG A 209 -8.46 -38.27 0.66
C ARG A 209 -7.61 -39.52 0.44
N ASN A 210 -6.79 -39.86 1.43
CA ASN A 210 -6.18 -41.17 1.57
C ASN A 210 -6.93 -41.99 2.65
N VAL A 211 -7.68 -43.02 2.23
CA VAL A 211 -8.47 -43.88 3.14
C VAL A 211 -7.57 -44.71 4.06
N GLU A 212 -6.35 -45.01 3.64
CA GLU A 212 -5.36 -45.73 4.45
C GLU A 212 -4.97 -44.88 5.66
N TRP A 213 -4.77 -43.57 5.48
CA TRP A 213 -4.46 -42.65 6.59
C TRP A 213 -5.58 -42.60 7.63
N LEU A 214 -6.85 -42.53 7.22
CA LEU A 214 -7.95 -42.56 8.19
C LEU A 214 -7.93 -43.87 8.98
N THR A 215 -7.77 -45.00 8.28
CA THR A 215 -7.79 -46.32 8.93
C THR A 215 -6.71 -46.38 9.99
N GLU A 216 -5.51 -45.94 9.64
CA GLU A 216 -4.37 -45.90 10.54
C GLU A 216 -4.59 -44.91 11.72
N ASN A 217 -5.16 -43.73 11.47
CA ASN A 217 -5.50 -42.77 12.53
C ASN A 217 -6.49 -43.36 13.54
N LEU A 218 -7.55 -44.03 13.06
CA LEU A 218 -8.57 -44.63 13.92
C LEU A 218 -8.01 -45.81 14.73
N GLU A 219 -7.13 -46.61 14.14
CA GLU A 219 -6.45 -47.71 14.84
C GLU A 219 -5.49 -47.19 15.93
N GLN A 220 -4.78 -46.08 15.67
CA GLN A 220 -3.85 -45.51 16.64
C GLN A 220 -4.53 -44.80 17.81
N LEU A 221 -5.65 -44.11 17.55
CA LEU A 221 -6.36 -43.33 18.56
C LEU A 221 -6.92 -44.22 19.70
N ASP A 222 -7.26 -45.48 19.41
CA ASP A 222 -7.75 -46.49 20.36
C ASP A 222 -8.75 -45.92 21.40
N CYS A 223 -9.64 -45.05 20.93
CA CYS A 223 -10.65 -44.38 21.74
C CYS A 223 -11.94 -45.20 21.75
N ASP A 224 -12.66 -45.17 22.88
CA ASP A 224 -14.03 -45.65 22.93
C ASP A 224 -14.98 -44.73 22.12
N SER A 225 -16.24 -45.15 22.00
CA SER A 225 -17.25 -44.41 21.21
C SER A 225 -17.46 -42.97 21.73
N GLU A 226 -17.34 -42.76 23.05
CA GLU A 226 -17.44 -41.44 23.67
C GLU A 226 -16.25 -40.56 23.32
N GLY A 227 -15.02 -41.07 23.44
CA GLY A 227 -13.79 -40.38 23.06
C GLY A 227 -13.76 -40.01 21.58
N LEU A 228 -14.13 -40.94 20.69
CA LEU A 228 -14.29 -40.64 19.25
C LEU A 228 -15.39 -39.61 19.00
N GLY A 229 -16.47 -39.64 19.79
CA GLY A 229 -17.52 -38.62 19.76
C GLY A 229 -16.98 -37.21 20.04
N VAL A 230 -16.13 -37.06 21.07
CA VAL A 230 -15.48 -35.79 21.42
C VAL A 230 -14.56 -35.31 20.30
N LEU A 231 -13.73 -36.21 19.74
CA LEU A 231 -12.81 -35.86 18.64
C LEU A 231 -13.57 -35.44 17.37
N PHE A 232 -14.65 -36.13 17.02
CA PHE A 232 -15.46 -35.74 15.85
C PHE A 232 -16.30 -34.48 16.10
N GLU A 233 -16.62 -34.13 17.34
CA GLU A 233 -17.29 -32.86 17.63
C GLU A 233 -16.36 -31.66 17.47
N HIS A 234 -15.12 -31.77 17.96
CA HIS A 234 -14.20 -30.63 18.01
C HIS A 234 -13.16 -30.61 16.88
N MET A 235 -12.81 -31.76 16.30
CA MET A 235 -11.71 -31.88 15.34
C MET A 235 -11.90 -32.98 14.28
N ALA A 236 -13.13 -33.20 13.81
CA ALA A 236 -13.44 -34.20 12.76
C ALA A 236 -12.50 -34.10 11.55
N ARG A 237 -12.17 -32.89 11.09
CA ARG A 237 -11.26 -32.69 9.96
C ARG A 237 -9.86 -33.27 10.22
N HIS A 238 -9.31 -33.11 11.42
CA HIS A 238 -7.98 -33.66 11.75
C HIS A 238 -8.00 -35.17 11.78
N VAL A 239 -9.04 -35.78 12.38
CA VAL A 239 -9.18 -37.25 12.36
C VAL A 239 -9.27 -37.77 10.92
N LEU A 240 -10.01 -37.05 10.06
CA LEU A 240 -10.28 -37.46 8.68
C LEU A 240 -9.12 -37.27 7.69
N PHE A 241 -8.24 -36.30 7.93
CA PHE A 241 -7.28 -35.83 6.92
C PHE A 241 -5.84 -35.65 7.40
N THR A 242 -5.59 -35.60 8.71
CA THR A 242 -4.22 -35.45 9.22
C THR A 242 -3.40 -36.72 8.98
N GLN A 243 -2.12 -36.57 8.67
CA GLN A 243 -1.19 -37.68 8.46
C GLN A 243 -1.00 -38.50 9.76
N PRO A 244 -0.89 -39.84 9.67
CA PRO A 244 -0.75 -40.69 10.86
C PRO A 244 0.47 -40.37 11.74
N GLN A 245 1.57 -39.89 11.16
CA GLN A 245 2.78 -39.52 11.90
C GLN A 245 2.53 -38.45 12.97
N ARG A 246 1.59 -37.51 12.74
CA ARG A 246 1.25 -36.46 13.70
C ARG A 246 0.45 -37.01 14.88
N TRP A 247 -0.43 -37.98 14.63
CA TRP A 247 -1.11 -38.70 15.71
C TRP A 247 -0.14 -39.54 16.52
N ARG A 248 0.78 -40.27 15.87
CA ARG A 248 1.87 -40.97 16.57
C ARG A 248 2.69 -40.05 17.44
N PHE A 249 3.00 -38.84 16.97
CA PHE A 249 3.72 -37.85 17.76
C PHE A 249 2.98 -37.52 19.07
N LEU A 250 1.68 -37.18 19.03
CA LEU A 250 0.92 -36.89 20.25
C LEU A 250 0.80 -38.10 21.18
N LEU A 251 0.51 -39.27 20.61
CA LEU A 251 0.22 -40.49 21.37
C LEU A 251 1.46 -41.17 21.95
N GLN A 252 2.57 -41.16 21.20
CA GLN A 252 3.79 -41.92 21.53
C GLN A 252 4.90 -41.03 22.09
N VAL A 253 5.09 -39.82 21.55
CA VAL A 253 6.11 -38.88 22.04
C VAL A 253 5.58 -38.07 23.23
N LEU A 254 4.44 -37.38 23.06
CA LEU A 254 3.84 -36.58 24.14
C LEU A 254 3.04 -37.42 25.15
N LYS A 255 2.78 -38.70 24.84
CA LYS A 255 2.04 -39.65 25.71
C LYS A 255 0.62 -39.18 26.08
N ILE A 256 -0.02 -38.39 25.23
CA ILE A 256 -1.38 -37.87 25.45
C ILE A 256 -2.38 -38.92 25.00
N ARG A 257 -3.32 -39.32 25.87
CA ARG A 257 -4.29 -40.40 25.54
C ARG A 257 -5.76 -40.00 25.68
N ARG A 258 -6.07 -38.96 26.44
CA ARG A 258 -7.47 -38.55 26.65
C ARG A 258 -7.93 -37.70 25.48
N ALA A 259 -9.10 -38.00 24.94
CA ALA A 259 -9.69 -37.26 23.83
C ALA A 259 -9.79 -35.75 24.11
N VAL A 260 -10.17 -35.35 25.33
CA VAL A 260 -10.27 -33.94 25.75
C VAL A 260 -8.92 -33.21 25.68
N ASP A 261 -7.82 -33.90 26.01
CA ASP A 261 -6.47 -33.31 25.97
C ASP A 261 -5.94 -33.26 24.53
N LEU A 262 -6.19 -34.31 23.73
CA LEU A 262 -5.84 -34.33 22.31
C LEU A 262 -6.45 -33.15 21.54
N VAL A 263 -7.68 -32.74 21.91
CA VAL A 263 -8.37 -31.60 21.29
C VAL A 263 -7.57 -30.29 21.38
N ARG A 264 -6.73 -30.15 22.41
CA ARG A 264 -5.96 -28.92 22.68
C ARG A 264 -4.73 -28.77 21.76
N PHE A 265 -4.38 -29.81 20.99
CA PHE A 265 -3.20 -29.85 20.12
C PHE A 265 -3.52 -29.62 18.63
N ASP A 266 -4.57 -28.86 18.35
CA ASP A 266 -5.04 -28.52 17.00
C ASP A 266 -3.91 -27.98 16.09
N ARG A 267 -3.04 -27.13 16.63
CA ARG A 267 -1.91 -26.53 15.87
C ARG A 267 -0.90 -27.58 15.41
N LEU A 268 -0.57 -28.56 16.26
CA LEU A 268 0.34 -29.66 15.88
C LEU A 268 -0.30 -30.61 14.86
N LEU A 269 -1.62 -30.77 14.87
CA LEU A 269 -2.35 -31.64 13.93
C LEU A 269 -2.62 -30.97 12.58
N GLY A 270 -2.68 -29.64 12.53
CA GLY A 270 -3.01 -28.85 11.34
C GLY A 270 -1.85 -28.15 10.63
N GLY A 271 -0.66 -28.07 11.25
CA GLY A 271 0.50 -27.43 10.63
C GLY A 271 0.99 -28.11 9.35
N HIS A 272 1.85 -27.45 8.58
CA HIS A 272 2.57 -28.08 7.46
C HIS A 272 3.98 -28.54 7.85
N GLN A 273 4.56 -27.94 8.89
CA GLN A 273 5.90 -28.25 9.41
C GLN A 273 5.92 -29.57 10.18
N THR A 274 7.06 -30.25 10.20
CA THR A 274 7.28 -31.46 11.02
C THR A 274 7.28 -31.13 12.52
N CYS A 275 6.89 -32.09 13.37
CA CYS A 275 6.94 -31.90 14.82
C CYS A 275 8.30 -32.39 15.36
N SER A 276 9.02 -31.54 16.10
CA SER A 276 10.30 -31.93 16.71
C SER A 276 10.08 -32.86 17.92
N ALA A 277 10.44 -34.14 17.77
CA ALA A 277 10.38 -35.10 18.87
C ALA A 277 11.44 -34.82 19.93
N GLU A 278 12.64 -34.43 19.51
CA GLU A 278 13.75 -34.11 20.39
C GLU A 278 13.42 -32.92 21.30
N PHE A 279 12.94 -31.81 20.73
CA PHE A 279 12.59 -30.63 21.52
C PHE A 279 11.39 -30.90 22.46
N ALA A 280 10.39 -31.65 22.01
CA ALA A 280 9.27 -32.06 22.85
C ALA A 280 9.70 -32.94 24.04
N LEU A 281 10.64 -33.87 23.82
CA LEU A 281 11.22 -34.67 24.89
C LEU A 281 12.06 -33.82 25.85
N ALA A 282 12.77 -32.80 25.35
CA ALA A 282 13.47 -31.84 26.20
C ALA A 282 12.52 -31.06 27.10
N LEU A 283 11.38 -30.59 26.58
CA LEU A 283 10.33 -29.94 27.38
C LEU A 283 9.76 -30.87 28.47
N LEU A 284 9.46 -32.12 28.13
CA LEU A 284 9.00 -33.13 29.09
C LEU A 284 10.06 -33.41 30.18
N THR A 285 11.33 -33.52 29.79
CA THR A 285 12.45 -33.73 30.72
C THR A 285 12.62 -32.56 31.67
N ALA A 286 12.36 -31.34 31.17
CA ALA A 286 12.36 -30.12 31.95
C ALA A 286 11.11 -29.93 32.83
N GLY A 287 10.13 -30.84 32.76
CA GLY A 287 8.94 -30.87 33.63
C GLY A 287 7.67 -30.27 33.02
N ALA A 288 7.57 -30.13 31.69
CA ALA A 288 6.35 -29.64 31.05
C ALA A 288 5.18 -30.61 31.25
N ASP A 289 4.09 -30.10 31.80
CA ASP A 289 2.80 -30.78 31.84
C ASP A 289 1.98 -30.50 30.55
N ILE A 290 0.73 -30.97 30.50
CA ILE A 290 -0.13 -30.78 29.32
C ILE A 290 -0.31 -29.30 29.01
N ASP A 291 -0.46 -28.44 30.02
CA ASP A 291 -0.66 -27.00 29.83
C ASP A 291 0.61 -26.35 29.26
N GLY A 292 1.79 -26.72 29.76
CA GLY A 292 3.08 -26.28 29.22
C GLY A 292 3.32 -26.73 27.78
N LEU A 293 3.00 -27.98 27.45
CA LEU A 293 3.09 -28.49 26.07
C LEU A 293 2.11 -27.79 25.13
N VAL A 294 0.90 -27.48 25.61
CA VAL A 294 -0.11 -26.73 24.84
C VAL A 294 0.39 -25.33 24.53
N ALA A 295 1.03 -24.64 25.48
CA ALA A 295 1.62 -23.32 25.25
C ALA A 295 2.75 -23.38 24.20
N CYS A 296 3.62 -24.39 24.27
CA CYS A 296 4.82 -24.53 23.43
C CYS A 296 4.60 -25.16 22.04
N GLN A 297 3.35 -25.41 21.60
CA GLN A 297 3.07 -26.05 20.30
C GLN A 297 3.74 -25.34 19.11
N LYS A 298 3.83 -24.01 19.16
CA LYS A 298 4.48 -23.22 18.10
C LYS A 298 5.96 -23.57 17.98
N LEU A 299 6.69 -23.56 19.11
CA LEU A 299 8.11 -23.85 19.17
C LEU A 299 8.44 -25.29 18.75
N ILE A 300 7.59 -26.27 19.10
CA ILE A 300 7.74 -27.67 18.67
C ILE A 300 7.69 -27.81 17.14
N LEU A 301 6.89 -26.98 16.45
CA LEU A 301 6.82 -26.98 14.99
C LEU A 301 8.01 -26.25 14.36
N GLU A 302 8.41 -25.11 14.92
CA GLU A 302 9.53 -24.31 14.39
C GLU A 302 10.87 -25.03 14.51
N THR A 303 11.04 -25.83 15.57
CA THR A 303 12.22 -26.67 15.78
C THR A 303 12.20 -27.97 14.96
N GLY A 304 11.08 -28.32 14.32
CA GLY A 304 10.96 -29.58 13.56
C GLY A 304 11.76 -29.58 12.26
N GLU A 305 12.05 -28.40 11.71
CA GLU A 305 12.78 -28.20 10.46
C GLU A 305 14.29 -27.94 10.68
N MET A 306 14.78 -28.03 11.94
CA MET A 306 16.17 -27.80 12.29
C MET A 306 16.97 -29.10 12.36
N ASP A 307 18.18 -29.11 11.79
CA ASP A 307 19.05 -30.29 11.76
C ASP A 307 19.76 -30.58 13.10
N ASP A 308 20.08 -29.54 13.90
CA ASP A 308 20.72 -29.66 15.21
C ASP A 308 19.97 -28.83 16.27
N LEU A 309 19.48 -29.51 17.31
CA LEU A 309 18.72 -28.93 18.42
C LEU A 309 19.52 -28.80 19.71
N THR A 310 20.80 -29.17 19.70
CA THR A 310 21.70 -29.05 20.86
C THR A 310 21.77 -27.61 21.38
N PRO A 311 21.95 -26.57 20.53
CA PRO A 311 22.00 -25.19 20.98
C PRO A 311 20.66 -24.72 21.55
N VAL A 312 19.54 -25.11 20.92
CA VAL A 312 18.18 -24.74 21.34
C VAL A 312 17.87 -25.33 22.71
N THR A 313 18.23 -26.60 22.93
CA THR A 313 18.06 -27.29 24.22
C THR A 313 18.95 -26.68 25.31
N ALA A 314 20.17 -26.27 24.98
CA ALA A 314 21.03 -25.55 25.92
C ALA A 314 20.40 -24.21 26.35
N ARG A 315 19.86 -23.43 25.40
CA ARG A 315 19.18 -22.16 25.69
C ARG A 315 17.89 -22.34 26.50
N LEU A 316 17.10 -23.39 26.19
CA LEU A 316 15.94 -23.79 27.00
C LEU A 316 16.33 -23.99 28.47
N ASN A 317 17.38 -24.79 28.72
CA ASN A 317 17.86 -25.06 30.07
C ASN A 317 18.35 -23.80 30.78
N VAL A 318 19.00 -22.88 30.06
CA VAL A 318 19.41 -21.58 30.60
C VAL A 318 18.20 -20.77 31.07
N LEU A 319 17.16 -20.62 30.23
CA LEU A 319 15.97 -19.83 30.57
C LEU A 319 15.14 -20.42 31.73
N LEU A 320 15.16 -21.75 31.88
CA LEU A 320 14.48 -22.45 32.98
C LEU A 320 15.26 -22.42 34.30
N SER A 321 16.56 -22.15 34.25
CA SER A 321 17.42 -22.13 35.43
C SER A 321 17.35 -20.79 36.17
N ALA A 322 17.74 -20.80 37.45
CA ALA A 322 17.95 -19.57 38.20
C ALA A 322 19.07 -18.73 37.56
N PRO A 323 18.95 -17.39 37.54
CA PRO A 323 17.94 -16.56 38.21
C PRO A 323 16.62 -16.36 37.43
N TRP A 324 16.53 -16.81 36.17
CA TRP A 324 15.47 -16.42 35.23
C TRP A 324 14.15 -17.13 35.48
N LEU A 325 14.19 -18.45 35.70
CA LEU A 325 13.05 -19.30 36.10
C LEU A 325 11.78 -19.09 35.24
N PHE A 326 11.90 -19.18 33.91
CA PHE A 326 10.75 -19.05 33.01
C PHE A 326 9.70 -20.13 33.25
N THR A 327 8.42 -19.77 33.16
CA THR A 327 7.34 -20.77 32.99
C THR A 327 7.25 -21.23 31.53
N PHE A 328 6.59 -22.36 31.27
CA PHE A 328 6.39 -22.83 29.89
C PHE A 328 5.55 -21.87 29.03
N GLU A 329 4.62 -21.12 29.64
CA GLU A 329 3.87 -20.06 28.95
C GLU A 329 4.77 -18.89 28.56
N GLN A 330 5.71 -18.51 29.44
CA GLN A 330 6.71 -17.49 29.16
C GLN A 330 7.70 -17.96 28.09
N LEU A 331 8.12 -19.23 28.12
CA LEU A 331 8.95 -19.84 27.09
C LEU A 331 8.28 -19.83 25.72
N ALA A 332 6.98 -20.11 25.65
CA ALA A 332 6.21 -20.02 24.41
C ALA A 332 6.25 -18.62 23.77
N SER A 333 6.51 -17.60 24.58
CA SER A 333 6.71 -16.22 24.14
C SER A 333 8.18 -15.84 23.95
N ALA A 334 9.14 -16.76 24.17
CA ALA A 334 10.59 -16.55 24.16
C ALA A 334 11.28 -17.11 22.89
N GLU A 335 10.55 -17.14 21.78
CA GLU A 335 10.99 -17.72 20.49
C GLU A 335 12.36 -17.21 20.02
N ASP A 336 12.60 -15.89 20.10
CA ASP A 336 13.85 -15.30 19.59
C ASP A 336 15.05 -15.77 20.41
N TYR A 337 14.88 -15.89 21.73
CA TYR A 337 15.94 -16.37 22.62
C TYR A 337 16.28 -17.84 22.37
N LEU A 338 15.32 -18.65 21.93
CA LEU A 338 15.53 -20.07 21.67
C LEU A 338 16.11 -20.31 20.27
N LEU A 339 15.54 -19.65 19.26
CA LEU A 339 15.77 -19.99 17.85
C LEU A 339 16.90 -19.19 17.19
N LEU A 340 17.22 -17.97 17.65
CA LEU A 340 18.28 -17.17 17.01
C LEU A 340 19.68 -17.60 17.45
N GLU A 341 20.60 -17.67 16.49
CA GLU A 341 22.01 -18.01 16.71
C GLU A 341 22.82 -16.85 17.32
N LEU A 342 22.45 -16.44 18.53
CA LEU A 342 23.12 -15.40 19.30
C LEU A 342 23.55 -15.93 20.68
N ASP A 343 24.51 -15.24 21.30
CA ASP A 343 24.99 -15.59 22.64
C ASP A 343 23.98 -15.13 23.71
N LEU A 344 23.02 -16.01 24.01
CA LEU A 344 21.99 -15.78 25.02
C LEU A 344 22.59 -15.56 26.41
N SER A 345 23.61 -16.33 26.79
CA SER A 345 24.20 -16.26 28.13
C SER A 345 24.84 -14.90 28.39
N ALA A 346 25.63 -14.38 27.43
CA ALA A 346 26.21 -13.05 27.53
C ALA A 346 25.13 -11.95 27.58
N TYR A 347 24.06 -12.09 26.78
CA TYR A 347 22.95 -11.13 26.77
C TYR A 347 22.20 -11.09 28.10
N LEU A 348 21.89 -12.26 28.66
CA LEU A 348 21.20 -12.36 29.95
C LEU A 348 22.07 -11.85 31.11
N GLN A 349 23.38 -12.10 31.10
CA GLN A 349 24.30 -11.55 32.10
C GLN A 349 24.24 -10.01 32.15
N VAL A 350 24.26 -9.36 30.99
CA VAL A 350 24.10 -7.89 30.91
C VAL A 350 22.76 -7.45 31.50
N LEU A 351 21.65 -8.13 31.17
CA LEU A 351 20.36 -7.81 31.80
C LEU A 351 20.40 -7.97 33.33
N GLN A 352 21.11 -8.98 33.84
CA GLN A 352 21.30 -9.19 35.27
C GLN A 352 22.02 -8.03 35.94
N GLU A 353 23.12 -7.57 35.33
CA GLU A 353 23.98 -6.50 35.85
C GLU A 353 23.20 -5.21 36.07
N TYR A 354 22.22 -4.93 35.19
CA TYR A 354 21.33 -3.76 35.29
C TYR A 354 20.02 -4.03 36.04
N GLY A 355 19.89 -5.17 36.72
CA GLY A 355 18.76 -5.48 37.61
C GLY A 355 17.53 -6.10 36.94
N PHE A 356 17.61 -6.50 35.68
CA PHE A 356 16.53 -7.15 34.92
C PHE A 356 16.58 -8.68 35.02
N SER A 357 16.52 -9.21 36.24
CA SER A 357 16.70 -10.65 36.52
C SER A 357 15.44 -11.52 36.47
N THR A 358 14.25 -10.92 36.38
CA THR A 358 12.97 -11.66 36.38
C THR A 358 12.57 -12.11 34.98
N ALA A 359 11.85 -13.23 34.87
CA ALA A 359 11.35 -13.73 33.57
C ALA A 359 10.55 -12.67 32.78
N ALA A 360 9.70 -11.91 33.46
CA ALA A 360 8.92 -10.85 32.84
C ALA A 360 9.79 -9.69 32.33
N ALA A 361 10.86 -9.34 33.06
CA ALA A 361 11.81 -8.34 32.62
C ALA A 361 12.60 -8.84 31.39
N VAL A 362 13.15 -10.05 31.45
CA VAL A 362 13.90 -10.65 30.33
C VAL A 362 13.04 -10.75 29.06
N LEU A 363 11.78 -11.20 29.18
CA LEU A 363 10.85 -11.24 28.06
C LEU A 363 10.59 -9.87 27.43
N ALA A 364 10.54 -8.80 28.23
CA ALA A 364 10.32 -7.45 27.72
C ALA A 364 11.44 -7.01 26.76
N PHE A 365 12.68 -7.49 26.96
CA PHE A 365 13.84 -7.17 26.12
C PHE A 365 13.99 -8.09 24.89
N GLN A 366 13.14 -9.10 24.72
CA GLN A 366 13.28 -10.04 23.60
C GLN A 366 13.28 -9.34 22.23
N GLY A 367 12.44 -8.32 22.04
CA GLY A 367 12.39 -7.57 20.77
C GLY A 367 13.73 -6.91 20.42
N SER A 368 14.55 -6.58 21.42
CA SER A 368 15.88 -5.99 21.25
C SER A 368 16.97 -7.06 21.02
N TYR A 369 16.74 -8.31 21.41
CA TYR A 369 17.70 -9.42 21.22
C TYR A 369 18.00 -9.67 19.74
N ARG A 370 17.01 -9.47 18.85
CA ARG A 370 17.20 -9.58 17.39
C ARG A 370 18.24 -8.62 16.82
N GLN A 371 18.43 -7.47 17.46
CA GLN A 371 19.17 -6.35 16.90
C GLN A 371 20.45 -6.03 17.67
N LEU A 372 20.48 -6.32 18.98
CA LEU A 372 21.56 -5.93 19.87
C LEU A 372 22.29 -7.12 20.44
N ARG A 373 23.61 -7.13 20.23
CA ARG A 373 24.53 -8.03 20.93
C ARG A 373 24.77 -7.53 22.36
N ALA A 374 25.34 -8.39 23.22
CA ALA A 374 25.58 -8.09 24.63
C ALA A 374 26.35 -6.77 24.85
N GLU A 375 27.40 -6.50 24.06
CA GLU A 375 28.18 -5.26 24.14
C GLU A 375 27.32 -4.02 23.89
N SER A 376 26.54 -4.02 22.80
CA SER A 376 25.65 -2.91 22.45
C SER A 376 24.51 -2.75 23.44
N LEU A 377 23.96 -3.86 23.96
CA LEU A 377 22.95 -3.83 25.02
C LEU A 377 23.51 -3.15 26.28
N SER A 378 24.70 -3.54 26.72
CA SER A 378 25.35 -2.97 27.92
C SER A 378 25.55 -1.47 27.77
N ARG A 379 26.00 -1.04 26.59
CA ARG A 379 26.15 0.38 26.24
C ARG A 379 24.84 1.17 26.38
N TRP A 380 23.75 0.65 25.81
CA TRP A 380 22.44 1.30 25.90
C TRP A 380 21.84 1.29 27.32
N LEU A 381 22.07 0.22 28.07
CA LEU A 381 21.61 0.14 29.46
C LEU A 381 22.44 1.03 30.39
N ALA A 382 23.73 1.24 30.12
CA ALA A 382 24.55 2.23 30.84
C ALA A 382 23.99 3.65 30.70
N ILE A 383 23.55 4.02 29.49
CA ILE A 383 22.87 5.29 29.21
C ILE A 383 21.56 5.40 29.99
N ALA A 384 20.80 4.30 30.06
CA ALA A 384 19.51 4.26 30.74
C ALA A 384 19.59 4.05 32.27
N ALA A 385 20.76 3.70 32.82
CA ALA A 385 20.88 3.22 34.20
C ALA A 385 20.38 4.24 35.23
N LEU A 386 20.84 5.49 35.13
CA LEU A 386 20.40 6.56 36.02
C LEU A 386 19.00 7.10 35.68
N PRO A 387 18.69 7.45 34.41
CA PRO A 387 17.40 8.08 34.10
C PRO A 387 16.23 7.10 34.15
N GLY A 388 16.49 5.79 34.01
CA GLY A 388 15.52 4.71 34.03
C GLY A 388 15.13 4.21 35.43
N VAL A 389 15.72 4.74 36.50
CA VAL A 389 15.37 4.36 37.88
C VAL A 389 13.86 4.56 38.12
N GLY A 390 13.20 3.51 38.64
CA GLY A 390 11.76 3.52 38.91
C GLY A 390 10.85 3.27 37.70
N GLN A 391 11.41 3.07 36.50
CA GLN A 391 10.63 2.69 35.31
C GLN A 391 10.40 1.18 35.24
N THR A 392 9.33 0.77 34.57
CA THR A 392 9.08 -0.66 34.32
C THR A 392 10.05 -1.22 33.28
N PRO A 393 10.43 -2.52 33.35
CA PRO A 393 11.27 -3.16 32.34
C PRO A 393 10.74 -3.00 30.91
N SER A 394 9.41 -3.07 30.73
CA SER A 394 8.79 -2.86 29.42
C SER A 394 8.99 -1.45 28.88
N THR A 395 8.93 -0.43 29.74
CA THR A 395 9.17 0.97 29.34
C THR A 395 10.60 1.15 28.86
N VAL A 396 11.58 0.63 29.61
CA VAL A 396 13.00 0.70 29.27
C VAL A 396 13.29 -0.07 27.99
N ALA A 397 12.77 -1.29 27.85
CA ALA A 397 12.95 -2.10 26.65
C ALA A 397 12.39 -1.44 25.39
N LYS A 398 11.18 -0.84 25.46
CA LYS A 398 10.58 -0.09 24.34
C LYS A 398 11.40 1.12 23.95
N TRP A 399 11.89 1.89 24.93
CA TRP A 399 12.78 3.01 24.64
C TRP A 399 14.08 2.53 23.99
N LEU A 400 14.70 1.49 24.54
CA LEU A 400 15.96 0.94 24.05
C LEU A 400 15.83 0.41 22.62
N GLN A 401 14.74 -0.29 22.30
CA GLN A 401 14.47 -0.74 20.94
C GLN A 401 14.38 0.44 19.96
N ARG A 402 13.69 1.53 20.35
CA ARG A 402 13.59 2.74 19.53
C ARG A 402 14.93 3.46 19.39
N ALA A 403 15.67 3.62 20.48
CA ALA A 403 16.97 4.31 20.48
C ALA A 403 18.03 3.53 19.70
N ALA A 404 18.08 2.20 19.88
CA ALA A 404 18.99 1.30 19.16
C ALA A 404 18.76 1.31 17.66
N SER A 405 17.51 1.37 17.20
CA SER A 405 17.20 1.49 15.78
C SER A 405 17.77 2.76 15.13
N GLY A 406 18.14 3.77 15.93
CA GLY A 406 18.71 5.04 15.45
C GLY A 406 20.22 5.01 15.30
N GLY A 407 20.91 4.08 15.95
CA GLY A 407 22.36 3.96 15.83
C GLY A 407 23.17 5.12 16.44
N TYR A 408 22.54 6.11 17.09
CA TYR A 408 23.23 7.29 17.62
C TYR A 408 23.76 7.14 19.05
N ALA A 409 24.28 5.97 19.42
CA ALA A 409 24.71 5.68 20.80
C ALA A 409 25.74 6.70 21.31
N ASP A 410 26.70 7.11 20.45
CA ASP A 410 27.73 8.11 20.80
C ASP A 410 27.13 9.47 21.18
N ALA A 411 26.03 9.87 20.54
CA ALA A 411 25.36 11.14 20.84
C ALA A 411 24.65 11.08 22.20
N PHE A 412 24.04 9.94 22.54
CA PHE A 412 23.43 9.74 23.86
C PHE A 412 24.47 9.73 24.97
N GLU A 413 25.60 9.05 24.78
CA GLU A 413 26.68 9.04 25.76
C GLU A 413 27.24 10.43 25.98
N TYR A 414 27.45 11.20 24.90
CA TYR A 414 27.86 12.60 25.01
C TYR A 414 26.86 13.43 25.82
N MET A 415 25.55 13.28 25.55
CA MET A 415 24.49 13.97 26.31
C MET A 415 24.41 13.49 27.78
N GLN A 416 24.82 12.25 28.07
CA GLN A 416 24.92 11.73 29.44
C GLN A 416 26.12 12.32 30.18
N GLN A 417 27.31 12.28 29.56
CA GLN A 417 28.56 12.79 30.13
C GLN A 417 28.50 14.29 30.45
N SER A 418 27.75 15.02 29.64
CA SER A 418 27.51 16.46 29.80
C SER A 418 26.37 16.79 30.79
N GLY A 419 25.82 15.78 31.48
CA GLY A 419 24.89 15.95 32.61
C GLY A 419 23.44 16.24 32.24
N GLU A 420 23.05 16.20 30.96
CA GLU A 420 21.67 16.54 30.53
C GLU A 420 20.68 15.41 30.77
N LEU A 421 21.15 14.17 30.77
CA LEU A 421 20.30 12.98 30.89
C LEU A 421 20.12 12.57 32.37
N GLN A 422 19.18 13.23 33.05
CA GLN A 422 18.86 12.98 34.47
C GLN A 422 17.56 12.20 34.67
N THR A 423 16.61 12.31 33.75
CA THR A 423 15.28 11.68 33.87
C THR A 423 14.93 10.86 32.63
N PHE A 424 14.04 9.89 32.76
CA PHE A 424 13.56 9.10 31.63
C PHE A 424 12.92 9.97 30.53
N ALA A 425 12.32 11.10 30.90
CA ALA A 425 11.80 12.07 29.95
C ALA A 425 12.92 12.68 29.08
N HIS A 426 14.09 12.96 29.67
CA HIS A 426 15.24 13.47 28.92
C HIS A 426 15.74 12.46 27.90
N LEU A 427 15.75 11.16 28.22
CA LEU A 427 16.09 10.10 27.26
C LEU A 427 15.15 10.08 26.04
N ARG A 428 13.85 10.31 26.27
CA ARG A 428 12.85 10.40 25.19
C ARG A 428 12.92 11.72 24.41
N GLN A 429 13.47 12.76 25.01
CA GLN A 429 13.63 14.07 24.39
C GLN A 429 14.92 14.13 23.56
N VAL A 430 16.01 13.54 24.02
CA VAL A 430 17.29 13.49 23.31
C VAL A 430 17.20 12.73 21.98
N THR A 431 16.33 11.72 21.85
CA THR A 431 16.10 11.04 20.55
C THR A 431 15.79 12.03 19.42
N LYS A 432 15.20 13.20 19.73
CA LYS A 432 14.86 14.23 18.74
C LYS A 432 16.06 14.94 18.14
N VAL A 433 17.18 15.00 18.85
CA VAL A 433 18.41 15.73 18.46
C VAL A 433 19.63 14.81 18.32
N ALA A 434 19.51 13.54 18.72
CA ALA A 434 20.59 12.57 18.64
C ALA A 434 21.07 12.32 17.20
N SER A 435 20.19 12.49 16.20
CA SER A 435 20.53 12.36 14.78
C SER A 435 21.54 13.39 14.28
N LEU A 436 21.74 14.49 15.00
CA LEU A 436 22.80 15.47 14.70
C LEU A 436 24.20 14.88 14.89
N GLY A 437 24.32 13.81 15.67
CA GLY A 437 25.60 13.16 16.00
C GLY A 437 26.43 13.97 17.00
N THR A 438 27.44 13.31 17.57
CA THR A 438 28.26 13.86 18.66
C THR A 438 28.99 15.14 18.26
N THR A 439 29.57 15.19 17.06
CA THR A 439 30.38 16.32 16.58
C THR A 439 29.58 17.62 16.47
N LEU A 440 28.35 17.56 15.96
CA LEU A 440 27.51 18.74 15.84
C LEU A 440 26.91 19.13 17.19
N LEU A 441 26.52 18.16 18.01
CA LEU A 441 26.06 18.41 19.38
C LEU A 441 27.14 19.08 20.23
N SER A 442 28.40 18.64 20.12
CA SER A 442 29.50 19.26 20.85
C SER A 442 29.75 20.69 20.42
N TYR A 443 29.77 20.95 19.11
CA TYR A 443 29.85 22.31 18.58
C TYR A 443 28.72 23.22 19.10
N LEU A 444 27.46 22.77 19.02
CA LEU A 444 26.32 23.57 19.47
C LEU A 444 26.36 23.89 20.96
N ARG A 445 26.88 22.98 21.78
CA ARG A 445 26.91 23.15 23.24
C ARG A 445 28.14 23.91 23.71
N GLU A 446 29.31 23.50 23.26
CA GLU A 446 30.60 23.99 23.74
C GLU A 446 31.00 25.29 23.03
N ASP A 447 30.86 25.34 21.70
CA ASP A 447 31.24 26.54 20.92
C ASP A 447 30.10 27.58 20.87
N ARG A 448 28.83 27.14 20.86
CA ARG A 448 27.67 28.04 20.73
C ARG A 448 26.89 28.28 22.02
N GLY A 449 27.23 27.59 23.10
CA GLY A 449 26.65 27.84 24.43
C GLY A 449 25.19 27.41 24.57
N LEU A 450 24.68 26.51 23.70
CA LEU A 450 23.33 25.94 23.83
C LEU A 450 23.29 24.86 24.93
N VAL A 451 23.53 25.27 26.17
CA VAL A 451 23.55 24.40 27.35
C VAL A 451 22.13 24.17 27.86
N GLY A 452 21.79 22.92 28.20
CA GLY A 452 20.44 22.53 28.59
C GLY A 452 19.65 21.89 27.44
N LEU A 453 19.17 20.66 27.65
CA LEU A 453 18.32 19.96 26.67
C LEU A 453 17.08 20.78 26.22
N PRO A 454 16.35 21.50 27.10
CA PRO A 454 15.24 22.34 26.66
C PRO A 454 15.67 23.50 25.75
N VAL A 455 16.84 24.10 25.99
CA VAL A 455 17.38 25.19 25.17
C VAL A 455 17.77 24.66 23.80
N LEU A 456 18.48 23.53 23.76
CA LEU A 456 18.87 22.86 22.52
C LEU A 456 17.65 22.48 21.68
N LEU A 457 16.61 21.90 22.28
CA LEU A 457 15.37 21.55 21.58
C LEU A 457 14.64 22.79 21.08
N LYS A 458 14.53 23.84 21.89
CA LYS A 458 13.92 25.11 21.48
C LYS A 458 14.67 25.71 20.29
N TRP A 459 16.00 25.70 20.33
CA TRP A 459 16.83 26.16 19.22
C TRP A 459 16.59 25.33 17.96
N PHE A 460 16.69 24.01 18.09
CA PHE A 460 16.54 23.06 17.00
C PHE A 460 15.21 23.19 16.25
N TYR A 461 14.10 23.39 16.97
CA TYR A 461 12.78 23.51 16.35
C TYR A 461 12.48 24.90 15.78
N ASN A 462 13.05 25.97 16.35
CA ASN A 462 12.64 27.34 15.99
C ASN A 462 13.68 28.12 15.16
N TYR A 463 14.96 27.74 15.22
CA TYR A 463 16.09 28.55 14.72
C TYR A 463 17.09 27.76 13.88
N ALA A 464 16.78 26.51 13.53
CA ALA A 464 17.71 25.62 12.84
C ALA A 464 17.11 24.92 11.61
N PRO A 465 16.46 25.63 10.66
CA PRO A 465 15.98 25.03 9.42
C PRO A 465 17.16 24.40 8.64
N GLY A 466 16.98 23.17 8.17
CA GLY A 466 18.00 22.42 7.42
C GLY A 466 19.12 21.77 8.25
N ILE A 467 19.13 21.93 9.59
CA ILE A 467 20.21 21.39 10.44
C ILE A 467 20.30 19.86 10.40
N LYS A 468 19.18 19.18 10.14
CA LYS A 468 19.11 17.71 10.14
C LYS A 468 19.82 17.08 8.93
N ASP A 469 19.90 17.83 7.84
CA ASP A 469 20.61 17.44 6.60
C ASP A 469 22.12 17.69 6.71
N VAL A 470 22.59 18.25 7.84
CA VAL A 470 23.99 18.56 8.07
C VAL A 470 24.73 17.31 8.52
N HIS A 471 25.48 16.73 7.60
CA HIS A 471 26.42 15.65 7.90
C HIS A 471 27.86 16.17 7.89
N LEU A 472 28.55 16.10 9.02
CA LEU A 472 29.91 16.61 9.15
C LEU A 472 31.00 15.55 8.92
N GLY A 473 30.62 14.27 8.85
CA GLY A 473 31.59 13.17 8.86
C GLY A 473 32.44 13.21 10.13
N VAL A 474 33.73 12.90 10.02
CA VAL A 474 34.66 12.94 11.15
C VAL A 474 35.20 14.37 11.35
N GLY A 475 34.95 14.93 12.53
CA GLY A 475 35.56 16.18 13.01
C GLY A 475 35.11 17.47 12.32
N ILE A 476 35.48 18.61 12.93
CA ILE A 476 35.24 19.96 12.41
C ILE A 476 36.59 20.58 12.07
N ASP A 477 36.91 20.63 10.78
CA ASP A 477 38.07 21.37 10.27
C ASP A 477 37.77 22.88 10.15
N ALA A 478 38.77 23.69 9.81
CA ALA A 478 38.64 25.14 9.76
C ALA A 478 37.54 25.63 8.79
N ILE A 479 37.36 24.99 7.62
CA ILE A 479 36.32 25.38 6.67
C ILE A 479 34.94 24.94 7.17
N LYS A 480 34.81 23.70 7.66
CA LYS A 480 33.55 23.23 8.27
C LYS A 480 33.12 24.14 9.41
N ARG A 481 34.07 24.59 10.25
CA ARG A 481 33.80 25.56 11.33
C ARG A 481 33.28 26.88 10.76
N VAL A 482 33.92 27.43 9.73
CA VAL A 482 33.46 28.66 9.06
C VAL A 482 32.04 28.50 8.49
N LEU A 483 31.73 27.38 7.84
CA LEU A 483 30.40 27.10 7.29
C LEU A 483 29.33 27.00 8.39
N LEU A 484 29.63 26.25 9.46
CA LEU A 484 28.76 26.15 10.62
C LEU A 484 28.56 27.50 11.31
N ASP A 485 29.63 28.29 11.43
CA ASP A 485 29.60 29.58 12.09
C ASP A 485 28.70 30.59 11.36
N ASP A 486 28.79 30.61 10.04
CA ASP A 486 27.95 31.44 9.18
C ASP A 486 26.48 30.98 9.25
N ALA A 487 26.22 29.69 9.05
CA ALA A 487 24.87 29.11 9.11
C ALA A 487 24.19 29.34 10.48
N PHE A 488 24.93 29.14 11.57
CA PHE A 488 24.43 29.38 12.93
C PHE A 488 24.08 30.86 13.16
N THR A 489 24.95 31.76 12.73
CA THR A 489 24.74 33.22 12.89
C THR A 489 23.50 33.68 12.13
N ARG A 490 23.26 33.09 10.96
CA ARG A 490 22.10 33.39 10.09
C ARG A 490 20.82 32.67 10.51
N CYS A 491 20.92 31.68 11.41
CA CYS A 491 19.83 30.75 11.73
C CYS A 491 19.28 30.03 10.49
N ASP A 492 20.17 29.66 9.55
CA ASP A 492 19.81 28.96 8.31
C ASP A 492 20.91 27.96 7.91
N PHE A 493 20.58 26.67 7.95
CA PHE A 493 21.46 25.57 7.55
C PHE A 493 21.09 24.99 6.18
N THR A 494 20.06 25.49 5.50
CA THR A 494 19.56 24.95 4.22
C THR A 494 20.53 25.14 3.04
N LEU A 495 21.49 26.06 3.18
CA LEU A 495 22.56 26.31 2.21
C LEU A 495 23.79 25.43 2.43
N MET A 496 23.88 24.74 3.58
CA MET A 496 25.11 24.10 4.04
C MET A 496 25.56 22.96 3.13
N ALA A 497 24.65 22.12 2.64
CA ALA A 497 24.97 21.03 1.73
C ALA A 497 25.56 21.53 0.39
N GLY A 498 24.97 22.60 -0.18
CA GLY A 498 25.46 23.24 -1.40
C GLY A 498 26.82 23.87 -1.19
N ASN A 499 26.98 24.65 -0.12
CA ASN A 499 28.25 25.29 0.23
C ASN A 499 29.36 24.25 0.47
N ARG A 500 29.05 23.13 1.13
CA ARG A 500 30.00 22.02 1.33
C ARG A 500 30.42 21.40 0.00
N THR A 501 29.47 21.18 -0.91
CA THR A 501 29.74 20.62 -2.24
C THR A 501 30.65 21.53 -3.07
N CYS A 502 30.43 22.84 -3.01
CA CYS A 502 31.29 23.85 -3.64
C CYS A 502 32.73 23.79 -3.10
N VAL A 503 32.88 23.76 -1.77
CA VAL A 503 34.19 23.60 -1.11
C VAL A 503 34.87 22.28 -1.48
N GLU A 504 34.13 21.18 -1.48
CA GLU A 504 34.67 19.87 -1.83
C GLU A 504 35.15 19.81 -3.28
N SER A 505 34.42 20.43 -4.20
CA SER A 505 34.79 20.55 -5.61
C SER A 505 36.06 21.38 -5.77
N LEU A 506 36.16 22.51 -5.06
CA LEU A 506 37.36 23.35 -4.99
C LEU A 506 38.57 22.54 -4.50
N LEU A 507 38.47 21.89 -3.34
CA LEU A 507 39.58 21.14 -2.76
C LEU A 507 40.04 20.01 -3.68
N SER A 508 39.08 19.28 -4.27
CA SER A 508 39.37 18.19 -5.20
C SER A 508 40.07 18.70 -6.46
N HIS A 509 39.64 19.84 -7.00
CA HIS A 509 40.28 20.47 -8.16
C HIS A 509 41.73 20.87 -7.89
N TYR A 510 42.01 21.49 -6.73
CA TYR A 510 43.36 21.89 -6.36
C TYR A 510 44.28 20.70 -6.10
N VAL A 511 43.76 19.64 -5.47
CA VAL A 511 44.51 18.39 -5.28
C VAL A 511 44.87 17.78 -6.63
N GLU A 512 43.90 17.66 -7.54
CA GLU A 512 44.11 17.12 -8.89
C GLU A 512 45.15 17.94 -9.67
N GLN A 513 45.12 19.27 -9.57
CA GLN A 513 46.11 20.13 -10.22
C GLN A 513 47.53 19.95 -9.65
N LYS A 514 47.68 19.78 -8.34
CA LYS A 514 48.98 19.73 -7.67
C LYS A 514 49.65 18.37 -7.72
N ILE A 515 48.89 17.30 -7.49
CA ILE A 515 49.44 15.93 -7.36
C ILE A 515 48.86 14.94 -8.39
N GLY A 516 47.98 15.40 -9.29
CA GLY A 516 47.37 14.58 -10.33
C GLY A 516 46.12 13.83 -9.87
N ARG A 517 45.49 13.10 -10.79
CA ARG A 517 44.33 12.23 -10.53
C ARG A 517 44.72 10.99 -9.74
N TYR A 518 43.74 10.40 -9.03
CA TYR A 518 43.93 9.14 -8.33
C TYR A 518 44.42 8.03 -9.29
N PRO A 519 45.53 7.35 -8.97
CA PRO A 519 46.11 6.36 -9.86
C PRO A 519 45.42 4.99 -9.74
N TYR A 520 44.24 4.84 -10.36
CA TYR A 520 43.42 3.61 -10.28
C TYR A 520 44.17 2.32 -10.66
N GLN A 521 45.12 2.40 -11.59
CA GLN A 521 45.86 1.25 -12.15
C GLN A 521 47.24 1.02 -11.49
N ALA A 522 47.57 1.75 -10.43
CA ALA A 522 48.87 1.63 -9.75
C ALA A 522 48.89 0.55 -8.65
N GLU A 523 50.09 0.22 -8.18
CA GLU A 523 50.33 -0.65 -7.02
C GLU A 523 49.79 -0.03 -5.72
N ASP A 524 49.46 -0.86 -4.73
CA ASP A 524 48.81 -0.42 -3.48
C ASP A 524 49.69 0.55 -2.65
N GLU A 525 51.02 0.45 -2.74
CA GLU A 525 51.94 1.41 -2.12
C GLU A 525 51.80 2.81 -2.74
N GLN A 526 51.68 2.90 -4.06
CA GLN A 526 51.49 4.17 -4.77
C GLN A 526 50.11 4.77 -4.50
N LYS A 527 49.07 3.93 -4.40
CA LYS A 527 47.74 4.36 -3.97
C LYS A 527 47.75 4.89 -2.55
N THR A 528 48.44 4.21 -1.63
CA THR A 528 48.57 4.64 -0.22
C THR A 528 49.34 5.95 -0.12
N SER A 529 50.45 6.08 -0.84
CA SER A 529 51.23 7.32 -0.91
C SER A 529 50.41 8.48 -1.48
N TYR A 530 49.62 8.25 -2.54
CA TYR A 530 48.70 9.26 -3.07
C TYR A 530 47.66 9.69 -2.03
N LEU A 531 47.01 8.75 -1.33
CA LEU A 531 46.02 9.06 -0.30
C LEU A 531 46.62 9.90 0.84
N GLN A 532 47.85 9.58 1.26
CA GLN A 532 48.55 10.33 2.30
C GLN A 532 48.92 11.75 1.84
N CYS A 533 49.54 11.89 0.67
CA CYS A 533 49.84 13.21 0.08
C CYS A 533 48.58 14.04 -0.17
N SER A 534 47.49 13.40 -0.62
CA SER A 534 46.20 14.05 -0.80
C SER A 534 45.63 14.52 0.53
N SER A 535 45.72 13.71 1.60
CA SER A 535 45.25 14.10 2.93
C SER A 535 46.04 15.29 3.48
N ASP A 536 47.36 15.25 3.39
CA ASP A 536 48.24 16.33 3.89
C ASP A 536 48.00 17.64 3.14
N LEU A 537 47.91 17.57 1.80
CA LEU A 537 47.62 18.75 0.97
C LEU A 537 46.23 19.32 1.26
N ARG A 538 45.21 18.46 1.44
CA ARG A 538 43.86 18.91 1.81
C ARG A 538 43.87 19.64 3.15
N HIS A 539 44.62 19.15 4.13
CA HIS A 539 44.74 19.82 5.43
C HIS A 539 45.36 21.23 5.29
N GLU A 540 46.42 21.38 4.50
CA GLU A 540 47.03 22.69 4.20
C GLU A 540 46.03 23.63 3.51
N LEU A 541 45.31 23.15 2.49
CA LEU A 541 44.35 23.95 1.73
C LEU A 541 43.17 24.40 2.58
N VAL A 542 42.70 23.55 3.50
CA VAL A 542 41.60 23.87 4.41
C VAL A 542 41.94 25.07 5.30
N GLU A 543 43.12 25.07 5.93
CA GLU A 543 43.58 26.19 6.75
C GLU A 543 43.78 27.47 5.93
N ARG A 544 44.35 27.33 4.74
CA ARG A 544 44.61 28.47 3.83
C ARG A 544 43.32 29.12 3.32
N PHE A 545 42.32 28.34 2.95
CA PHE A 545 41.10 28.86 2.30
C PHE A 545 39.98 29.24 3.28
N ALA A 546 39.99 28.74 4.52
CA ALA A 546 39.00 29.10 5.54
C ALA A 546 38.76 30.63 5.70
N PRO A 547 39.78 31.50 5.85
CA PRO A 547 39.54 32.94 5.99
C PRO A 547 38.97 33.59 4.72
N CYS A 548 39.31 33.07 3.54
CA CYS A 548 38.81 33.55 2.26
C CYS A 548 37.34 33.16 2.06
N ILE A 549 37.00 31.91 2.37
CA ILE A 549 35.62 31.41 2.36
C ILE A 549 34.75 32.20 3.35
N LYS A 550 35.24 32.46 4.57
CA LYS A 550 34.53 33.28 5.56
C LYS A 550 34.18 34.66 5.00
N ARG A 551 35.12 35.27 4.26
CA ARG A 551 34.90 36.57 3.62
C ARG A 551 33.86 36.50 2.52
N MET A 552 33.92 35.49 1.66
CA MET A 552 32.96 35.28 0.58
C MET A 552 31.55 35.06 1.12
N LEU A 553 31.38 34.25 2.15
CA LEU A 553 30.10 34.05 2.84
C LEU A 553 29.55 35.37 3.39
N GLY A 554 30.41 36.21 3.99
CA GLY A 554 30.02 37.54 4.46
C GLY A 554 29.49 38.44 3.34
N LEU A 555 30.15 38.47 2.19
CA LEU A 555 29.78 39.33 1.05
C LEU A 555 28.53 38.85 0.30
N THR A 556 28.40 37.54 0.12
CA THR A 556 27.30 36.85 -0.60
C THR A 556 26.10 36.53 0.29
N ASP A 557 26.19 36.93 1.56
CA ASP A 557 25.18 36.70 2.56
C ASP A 557 24.94 35.19 2.85
N GLY A 558 25.97 34.35 2.69
CA GLY A 558 25.97 32.92 3.06
C GLY A 558 25.91 31.92 1.90
N VAL A 559 26.15 32.38 0.66
CA VAL A 559 26.08 31.54 -0.54
C VAL A 559 27.47 31.34 -1.15
N LEU A 560 27.90 30.09 -1.34
CA LEU A 560 29.10 29.78 -2.13
C LEU A 560 28.69 29.27 -3.51
N LEU A 561 29.24 29.92 -4.55
CA LEU A 561 29.05 29.55 -5.95
C LEU A 561 30.41 29.18 -6.56
N ASP A 562 30.44 28.13 -7.38
CA ASP A 562 31.66 27.67 -8.05
C ASP A 562 32.26 28.78 -8.93
N SER A 563 31.42 29.64 -9.52
CA SER A 563 31.85 30.79 -10.32
C SER A 563 32.69 31.81 -9.55
N LEU A 564 32.56 31.86 -8.22
CA LEU A 564 33.33 32.77 -7.37
C LEU A 564 34.65 32.16 -6.89
N MET A 565 34.81 30.83 -6.99
CA MET A 565 36.00 30.13 -6.51
C MET A 565 37.31 30.63 -7.13
N PRO A 566 37.39 30.99 -8.43
CA PRO A 566 38.61 31.57 -9.01
C PRO A 566 39.07 32.87 -8.33
N TYR A 567 38.17 33.57 -7.62
CA TYR A 567 38.44 34.84 -6.95
C TYR A 567 38.78 34.68 -5.47
N LEU A 568 38.92 33.45 -4.95
CA LEU A 568 39.26 33.16 -3.54
C LEU A 568 40.50 33.92 -3.06
N GLU A 569 41.50 34.04 -3.94
CA GLU A 569 42.77 34.70 -3.65
C GLU A 569 42.95 36.03 -4.40
N ALA A 570 41.90 36.48 -5.12
CA ALA A 570 41.93 37.74 -5.84
C ALA A 570 41.88 38.95 -4.88
N PRO A 571 42.35 40.13 -5.30
CA PRO A 571 42.19 41.37 -4.53
C PRO A 571 40.71 41.62 -4.18
N LEU A 572 40.47 42.14 -2.97
CA LEU A 572 39.11 42.31 -2.42
C LEU A 572 38.16 43.06 -3.37
N VAL A 573 38.65 44.12 -4.03
CA VAL A 573 37.87 44.94 -4.96
C VAL A 573 37.32 44.12 -6.13
N GLN A 574 38.05 43.11 -6.61
CA GLN A 574 37.58 42.26 -7.70
C GLN A 574 36.47 41.32 -7.21
N LEU A 575 36.64 40.72 -6.04
CA LEU A 575 35.61 39.87 -5.43
C LEU A 575 34.34 40.66 -5.12
N GLU A 576 34.46 41.87 -4.57
CA GLU A 576 33.33 42.77 -4.30
C GLU A 576 32.56 43.11 -5.57
N GLY A 577 33.27 43.42 -6.68
CA GLY A 577 32.63 43.67 -7.97
C GLY A 577 31.83 42.47 -8.49
N GLU A 578 32.36 41.25 -8.36
CA GLU A 578 31.65 40.03 -8.75
C GLU A 578 30.44 39.74 -7.85
N VAL A 579 30.56 40.02 -6.54
CA VAL A 579 29.45 39.85 -5.59
C VAL A 579 28.36 40.89 -5.80
N ASP A 580 28.70 42.13 -6.15
CA ASP A 580 27.69 43.15 -6.46
C ASP A 580 26.91 42.77 -7.73
N SER A 581 27.58 42.21 -8.74
CA SER A 581 26.93 41.62 -9.92
C SER A 581 25.96 40.49 -9.53
N LEU A 582 26.38 39.59 -8.62
CA LEU A 582 25.49 38.55 -8.09
C LEU A 582 24.28 39.12 -7.35
N ARG A 583 24.47 40.13 -6.51
CA ARG A 583 23.41 40.72 -5.71
C ARG A 583 22.34 41.35 -6.60
N LEU A 584 22.76 42.04 -7.66
CA LEU A 584 21.84 42.59 -8.67
C LEU A 584 21.04 41.47 -9.35
N LEU A 585 21.71 40.42 -9.82
CA LEU A 585 21.05 39.30 -10.46
C LEU A 585 20.10 38.55 -9.52
N LEU A 586 20.49 38.36 -8.25
CA LEU A 586 19.65 37.72 -7.24
C LEU A 586 18.38 38.53 -6.99
N ASN A 587 18.51 39.84 -6.84
CA ASN A 587 17.36 40.73 -6.65
C ASN A 587 16.40 40.69 -7.84
N ASP A 588 16.93 40.63 -9.07
CA ASP A 588 16.11 40.45 -10.26
C ASP A 588 15.38 39.10 -10.25
N LEU A 589 16.07 38.01 -9.92
CA LEU A 589 15.46 36.68 -9.83
C LEU A 589 14.36 36.60 -8.76
N LEU A 590 14.59 37.19 -7.59
CA LEU A 590 13.60 37.25 -6.49
C LEU A 590 12.42 38.19 -6.80
N ALA A 591 12.59 39.10 -7.74
CA ALA A 591 11.50 39.90 -8.30
C ALA A 591 10.81 39.21 -9.48
N GLY A 592 11.13 37.95 -9.77
CA GLY A 592 10.58 37.16 -10.88
C GLY A 592 11.19 37.47 -12.25
N ARG A 593 12.17 38.35 -12.34
CA ARG A 593 12.91 38.66 -13.57
C ARG A 593 14.08 37.67 -13.74
N GLY A 594 14.94 37.92 -14.71
CA GLY A 594 16.16 37.15 -14.90
C GLY A 594 16.84 37.42 -16.24
N PRO A 595 17.92 36.69 -16.55
CA PRO A 595 18.58 36.81 -17.83
C PRO A 595 17.63 36.48 -18.99
N SER A 596 17.69 37.28 -20.06
CA SER A 596 16.93 37.07 -21.29
C SER A 596 17.81 36.65 -22.48
N THR A 597 19.11 36.49 -22.26
CA THR A 597 20.08 36.08 -23.28
C THR A 597 19.98 34.60 -23.60
N VAL A 598 20.28 34.24 -24.86
CA VAL A 598 20.24 32.85 -25.37
C VAL A 598 21.25 31.96 -24.65
N THR A 599 22.37 32.53 -24.21
CA THR A 599 23.40 31.83 -23.44
C THR A 599 23.50 32.42 -22.05
N LEU A 600 23.73 31.55 -21.06
CA LEU A 600 24.03 31.95 -19.69
C LEU A 600 25.52 31.88 -19.41
N SER A 601 26.02 32.83 -18.61
CA SER A 601 27.29 32.67 -17.92
C SER A 601 27.20 31.56 -16.86
N GLN A 602 28.34 31.04 -16.43
CA GLN A 602 28.39 30.05 -15.34
C GLN A 602 27.70 30.57 -14.07
N GLN A 603 28.00 31.81 -13.70
CA GLN A 603 27.43 32.54 -12.56
C GLN A 603 25.90 32.68 -12.66
N GLN A 604 25.38 33.02 -13.84
CA GLN A 604 23.93 33.13 -14.05
C GLN A 604 23.24 31.76 -13.89
N ALA A 605 23.80 30.70 -14.47
CA ALA A 605 23.24 29.36 -14.38
C ALA A 605 23.20 28.85 -12.93
N GLU A 606 24.27 29.10 -12.16
CA GLU A 606 24.37 28.71 -10.75
C GLU A 606 23.36 29.47 -9.87
N LEU A 607 23.18 30.78 -10.11
CA LEU A 607 22.24 31.58 -9.34
C LEU A 607 20.77 31.25 -9.66
N VAL A 608 20.44 31.02 -10.93
CA VAL A 608 19.09 30.52 -11.31
C VAL A 608 18.84 29.16 -10.67
N ALA A 609 19.82 28.26 -10.71
CA ALA A 609 19.73 26.94 -10.09
C ALA A 609 19.49 27.04 -8.57
N LEU A 610 20.18 27.96 -7.88
CA LEU A 610 19.96 28.23 -6.46
C LEU A 610 18.52 28.71 -6.19
N VAL A 611 18.09 29.78 -6.87
CA VAL A 611 16.79 30.42 -6.62
C VAL A 611 15.65 29.44 -6.91
N TYR A 612 15.73 28.71 -8.04
CA TYR A 612 14.71 27.76 -8.48
C TYR A 612 14.99 26.32 -8.04
N ARG A 613 15.85 26.11 -7.03
CA ARG A 613 16.06 24.82 -6.36
C ARG A 613 16.27 23.65 -7.34
N THR A 614 17.10 23.86 -8.36
CA THR A 614 17.43 22.85 -9.38
C THR A 614 18.95 22.81 -9.61
N SER A 615 19.44 22.03 -10.57
CA SER A 615 20.87 21.91 -10.86
C SER A 615 21.30 22.87 -11.98
N ALA A 616 22.52 23.40 -11.89
CA ALA A 616 23.09 24.24 -12.94
C ALA A 616 23.20 23.49 -14.29
N SER A 617 23.39 22.17 -14.27
CA SER A 617 23.34 21.30 -15.45
C SER A 617 21.96 21.29 -16.11
N THR A 618 20.90 21.12 -15.32
CA THR A 618 19.50 21.15 -15.81
C THR A 618 19.18 22.50 -16.44
N ILE A 619 19.58 23.60 -15.78
CA ILE A 619 19.46 24.95 -16.34
C ILE A 619 20.11 25.01 -17.73
N ARG A 620 21.41 24.67 -17.82
CA ARG A 620 22.17 24.78 -19.07
C ARG A 620 21.61 23.91 -20.20
N GLN A 621 21.08 22.73 -19.88
CA GLN A 621 20.50 21.82 -20.85
C GLN A 621 19.22 22.38 -21.48
N LEU A 622 18.34 22.98 -20.67
CA LEU A 622 17.03 23.44 -21.12
C LEU A 622 17.01 24.90 -21.59
N TRP A 623 17.92 25.74 -21.08
CA TRP A 623 17.97 27.18 -21.39
C TRP A 623 17.93 27.53 -22.88
N PRO A 624 18.66 26.84 -23.79
CA PRO A 624 18.65 27.18 -25.21
C PRO A 624 17.27 27.07 -25.88
N CYS A 625 16.36 26.30 -25.28
CA CYS A 625 14.99 26.12 -25.75
C CYS A 625 14.01 27.16 -25.18
N LEU A 626 14.47 28.08 -24.33
CA LEU A 626 13.63 29.06 -23.65
C LEU A 626 13.83 30.45 -24.26
N GLN A 627 12.74 31.03 -24.75
CA GLN A 627 12.71 32.43 -25.17
C GLN A 627 12.07 33.28 -24.09
N SER A 628 12.55 34.52 -23.91
CA SER A 628 11.83 35.49 -23.08
C SER A 628 10.50 35.83 -23.75
N ARG A 629 9.43 35.81 -22.96
CA ARG A 629 8.05 36.08 -23.36
C ARG A 629 7.40 37.12 -22.44
N GLU A 630 8.20 37.98 -21.82
CA GLU A 630 7.73 39.04 -20.90
C GLU A 630 6.74 40.01 -21.58
N THR A 631 6.75 40.12 -22.91
CA THR A 631 5.75 40.88 -23.69
C THR A 631 4.32 40.34 -23.57
N ASP A 632 4.17 39.07 -23.19
CA ASP A 632 2.86 38.43 -22.99
C ASP A 632 2.28 38.76 -21.60
N VAL A 633 3.11 39.30 -20.69
CA VAL A 633 2.67 39.73 -19.36
C VAL A 633 2.11 41.16 -19.48
N PRO A 634 0.89 41.43 -18.98
CA PRO A 634 0.36 42.79 -18.92
C PRO A 634 1.36 43.74 -18.24
N SER A 635 1.63 44.90 -18.86
CA SER A 635 2.68 45.82 -18.41
C SER A 635 2.48 46.34 -16.98
N SER A 636 1.23 46.38 -16.49
CA SER A 636 0.92 46.74 -15.10
C SER A 636 1.45 45.73 -14.07
N LEU A 637 1.75 44.49 -14.49
CA LEU A 637 2.14 43.40 -13.58
C LEU A 637 3.65 43.18 -13.49
N LEU A 638 4.44 43.67 -14.46
CA LEU A 638 5.88 43.36 -14.59
C LEU A 638 6.72 43.82 -13.38
N GLU A 639 6.31 44.89 -12.71
CA GLU A 639 6.98 45.42 -11.51
C GLU A 639 6.11 45.30 -10.24
N ALA A 640 4.92 44.70 -10.36
CA ALA A 640 3.99 44.57 -9.25
C ALA A 640 4.41 43.43 -8.31
N SER A 641 4.16 43.64 -7.02
CA SER A 641 4.37 42.63 -5.98
C SER A 641 3.13 42.51 -5.11
N TYR A 642 2.77 41.28 -4.77
CA TYR A 642 1.52 40.94 -4.08
C TYR A 642 1.82 40.27 -2.74
N PRO A 643 1.79 41.01 -1.62
CA PRO A 643 2.05 40.45 -0.29
C PRO A 643 1.00 39.40 0.10
N MET A 644 1.42 38.28 0.67
CA MET A 644 0.58 37.19 1.18
C MET A 644 1.00 36.86 2.62
N THR A 645 0.12 36.24 3.40
CA THR A 645 0.46 35.77 4.75
C THR A 645 0.12 34.28 4.86
N TRP A 646 1.11 33.46 5.16
CA TRP A 646 0.94 32.02 5.41
C TRP A 646 1.09 31.73 6.89
N MET A 647 0.09 31.09 7.49
CA MET A 647 0.07 30.80 8.93
C MET A 647 0.93 29.58 9.23
N ARG A 648 1.82 29.68 10.23
CA ARG A 648 2.65 28.54 10.63
C ARG A 648 1.83 27.49 11.39
N THR A 649 2.11 26.21 11.15
CA THR A 649 1.49 25.10 11.87
C THR A 649 2.54 24.11 12.34
N GLU A 650 2.43 23.65 13.58
CA GLU A 650 3.19 22.52 14.08
C GLU A 650 2.47 21.23 13.70
N LEU A 651 3.18 20.33 13.02
CA LEU A 651 2.66 19.02 12.62
C LEU A 651 3.15 17.96 13.59
N GLN A 652 2.21 17.19 14.16
CA GLN A 652 2.51 16.06 15.01
C GLN A 652 1.96 14.77 14.37
N VAL A 653 2.70 13.66 14.49
CA VAL A 653 2.21 12.34 14.07
C VAL A 653 1.53 11.67 15.27
N GLU A 654 0.26 11.34 15.14
CA GLU A 654 -0.48 10.53 16.10
C GLU A 654 -0.15 9.04 15.95
N GLY A 655 0.51 8.48 16.97
CA GLY A 655 0.90 7.08 17.00
C GLY A 655 2.17 6.76 16.20
N ASP A 656 2.62 5.51 16.29
CA ASP A 656 3.83 5.06 15.59
C ASP A 656 3.51 4.82 14.10
N VAL A 657 4.43 5.14 13.19
CA VAL A 657 4.32 4.77 11.76
C VAL A 657 4.34 3.24 11.64
N ASP A 658 3.57 2.67 10.72
CA ASP A 658 3.49 1.22 10.50
C ASP A 658 4.85 0.62 10.09
N SER A 659 5.54 0.02 11.06
CA SER A 659 6.87 -0.59 10.88
C SER A 659 6.87 -1.70 9.84
N ARG A 660 5.78 -2.48 9.73
CA ARG A 660 5.68 -3.55 8.74
C ARG A 660 5.68 -2.99 7.31
N GLY A 661 5.06 -1.84 7.09
CA GLY A 661 5.08 -1.19 5.79
C GLY A 661 6.44 -0.59 5.42
N LEU A 662 7.15 -0.02 6.39
CA LEU A 662 8.53 0.46 6.23
C LEU A 662 9.50 -0.71 5.94
N ASP A 663 9.34 -1.78 6.73
CA ASP A 663 9.70 -3.18 6.47
C ASP A 663 9.67 -3.58 4.99
N ALA A 664 8.45 -3.52 4.46
CA ALA A 664 8.15 -3.94 3.09
C ALA A 664 8.91 -3.10 2.06
N LEU A 665 9.00 -1.79 2.28
CA LEU A 665 9.69 -0.89 1.36
C LEU A 665 11.21 -1.07 1.40
N ALA A 666 11.81 -1.23 2.59
CA ALA A 666 13.24 -1.53 2.72
C ALA A 666 13.60 -2.83 2.00
N ARG A 667 12.77 -3.88 2.14
CA ARG A 667 12.93 -5.12 1.36
C ARG A 667 12.82 -4.89 -0.13
N ALA A 668 11.90 -4.05 -0.57
CA ALA A 668 11.72 -3.75 -1.98
C ALA A 668 12.97 -3.06 -2.56
N LEU A 669 13.59 -2.13 -1.83
CA LEU A 669 14.84 -1.46 -2.22
C LEU A 669 16.01 -2.45 -2.32
N VAL A 670 16.19 -3.31 -1.30
CA VAL A 670 17.20 -4.37 -1.32
C VAL A 670 16.96 -5.34 -2.49
N PHE A 671 15.70 -5.71 -2.71
CA PHE A 671 15.33 -6.57 -3.83
C PHE A 671 15.64 -5.91 -5.17
N ALA A 672 15.36 -4.61 -5.32
CA ALA A 672 15.64 -3.85 -6.55
C ALA A 672 17.13 -3.87 -6.90
N ALA A 673 18.00 -3.58 -5.92
CA ALA A 673 19.45 -3.60 -6.12
C ALA A 673 19.96 -4.97 -6.57
N ARG A 674 19.51 -6.05 -5.90
CA ARG A 674 19.86 -7.42 -6.28
C ARG A 674 19.31 -7.82 -7.65
N PHE A 675 18.08 -7.45 -7.94
CA PHE A 675 17.44 -7.75 -9.22
C PHE A 675 18.21 -7.11 -10.37
N SER A 676 18.57 -5.83 -10.26
CA SER A 676 19.37 -5.13 -11.27
C SER A 676 20.74 -5.77 -11.52
N SER A 677 21.42 -6.29 -10.48
CA SER A 677 22.71 -6.96 -10.64
C SER A 677 22.62 -8.38 -11.20
N CYS A 678 21.51 -9.09 -10.94
CA CYS A 678 21.42 -10.53 -11.21
C CYS A 678 20.61 -10.90 -12.47
N ILE A 679 19.65 -10.07 -12.90
CA ILE A 679 18.72 -10.44 -13.99
C ILE A 679 19.40 -10.76 -15.32
N ALA A 680 20.58 -10.17 -15.58
CA ALA A 680 21.37 -10.44 -16.78
C ALA A 680 22.23 -11.72 -16.69
N GLN A 681 22.48 -12.23 -15.47
CA GLN A 681 23.35 -13.38 -15.21
C GLN A 681 22.56 -14.66 -14.91
N ASP A 682 21.49 -14.55 -14.12
CA ASP A 682 20.62 -15.65 -13.72
C ASP A 682 19.18 -15.15 -13.51
N GLU A 683 18.35 -15.31 -14.55
CA GLU A 683 16.96 -14.86 -14.53
C GLU A 683 16.08 -15.61 -13.52
N HIS A 684 16.42 -16.86 -13.18
CA HIS A 684 15.64 -17.67 -12.26
C HIS A 684 15.89 -17.28 -10.81
N GLU A 685 17.14 -17.04 -10.44
CA GLU A 685 17.49 -16.55 -9.10
C GLU A 685 17.01 -15.10 -8.91
N ALA A 686 17.15 -14.24 -9.92
CA ALA A 686 16.64 -12.87 -9.88
C ALA A 686 15.10 -12.83 -9.65
N CYS A 687 14.35 -13.77 -10.24
CA CYS A 687 12.89 -13.83 -10.14
C CYS A 687 12.36 -14.77 -9.03
N ARG A 688 13.24 -15.39 -8.21
CA ARG A 688 12.89 -16.48 -7.28
C ARG A 688 11.76 -16.15 -6.29
N HIS A 689 11.73 -14.92 -5.79
CA HIS A 689 10.75 -14.49 -4.77
C HIS A 689 9.50 -13.82 -5.36
N LEU A 690 9.40 -13.74 -6.69
CA LEU A 690 8.20 -13.27 -7.38
C LEU A 690 7.17 -14.40 -7.48
N SER A 691 5.91 -14.06 -7.27
CA SER A 691 4.82 -15.04 -7.31
C SER A 691 3.62 -14.46 -8.06
N PRO A 692 3.27 -15.03 -9.23
CA PRO A 692 2.24 -14.47 -10.11
C PRO A 692 0.84 -14.56 -9.47
N LYS A 693 0.66 -15.46 -8.51
CA LYS A 693 -0.61 -15.61 -7.76
C LYS A 693 -0.90 -14.42 -6.84
N ARG A 694 0.14 -13.67 -6.43
CA ARG A 694 0.00 -12.54 -5.50
C ARG A 694 -0.74 -11.35 -6.11
N LEU A 695 -0.65 -11.14 -7.42
CA LEU A 695 -1.41 -10.09 -8.11
C LEU A 695 -2.92 -10.39 -8.19
N GLY A 696 -3.31 -11.67 -8.16
CA GLY A 696 -4.71 -12.10 -8.18
C GLY A 696 -5.36 -12.24 -6.80
N ASP A 697 -4.58 -12.12 -5.73
CA ASP A 697 -5.03 -12.34 -4.35
C ASP A 697 -5.58 -11.06 -3.74
N SER A 698 -6.87 -11.07 -3.39
CA SER A 698 -7.53 -9.95 -2.71
C SER A 698 -6.91 -9.60 -1.35
N ALA A 699 -6.26 -10.58 -0.69
CA ALA A 699 -5.61 -10.42 0.61
C ALA A 699 -4.16 -9.89 0.51
N ALA A 700 -3.62 -9.69 -0.70
CA ALA A 700 -2.27 -9.16 -0.86
C ALA A 700 -2.10 -7.78 -0.19
N ASP A 701 -1.10 -7.67 0.67
CA ASP A 701 -0.70 -6.47 1.41
C ASP A 701 0.66 -5.93 0.92
N VAL A 702 1.09 -4.79 1.45
CA VAL A 702 2.39 -4.17 1.10
C VAL A 702 3.57 -5.13 1.30
N TRP A 703 3.54 -5.96 2.33
CA TRP A 703 4.61 -6.92 2.62
C TRP A 703 4.74 -7.99 1.55
N SER A 704 3.62 -8.63 1.19
CA SER A 704 3.59 -9.69 0.19
C SER A 704 3.94 -9.20 -1.23
N LEU A 705 3.73 -7.92 -1.50
CA LEU A 705 4.02 -7.28 -2.78
C LEU A 705 5.39 -6.59 -2.85
N ALA A 706 6.17 -6.56 -1.76
CA ALA A 706 7.49 -5.92 -1.72
C ALA A 706 8.45 -6.37 -2.85
N PRO A 707 8.57 -7.67 -3.21
CA PRO A 707 9.40 -8.08 -4.33
C PRO A 707 8.93 -7.53 -5.68
N HIS A 708 7.61 -7.38 -5.87
CA HIS A 708 7.04 -6.84 -7.11
C HIS A 708 7.29 -5.33 -7.22
N LEU A 709 7.23 -4.60 -6.09
CA LEU A 709 7.66 -3.21 -6.02
C LEU A 709 9.16 -3.08 -6.34
N GLY A 710 9.99 -4.00 -5.82
CA GLY A 710 11.43 -4.02 -6.10
C GLY A 710 11.75 -4.14 -7.59
N VAL A 711 10.99 -4.92 -8.36
CA VAL A 711 11.13 -4.98 -9.83
C VAL A 711 10.81 -3.62 -10.47
N LEU A 712 9.72 -2.97 -10.07
CA LEU A 712 9.34 -1.66 -10.62
C LEU A 712 10.41 -0.59 -10.34
N LEU A 713 10.94 -0.57 -9.11
CA LEU A 713 12.03 0.33 -8.71
C LEU A 713 13.32 0.06 -9.48
N ALA A 714 13.66 -1.22 -9.71
CA ALA A 714 14.83 -1.60 -10.50
C ALA A 714 14.74 -1.12 -11.96
N ILE A 715 13.55 -1.20 -12.59
CA ILE A 715 13.33 -0.66 -13.94
C ILE A 715 13.59 0.85 -13.96
N CYS A 716 13.15 1.55 -12.92
CA CYS A 716 13.26 3.01 -12.80
C CYS A 716 14.61 3.51 -12.27
N HIS A 717 15.62 2.65 -12.11
CA HIS A 717 16.86 3.00 -11.40
C HIS A 717 17.66 4.19 -11.96
N ALA A 718 17.42 4.56 -13.23
CA ALA A 718 18.11 5.63 -13.92
C ALA A 718 17.39 6.98 -13.79
N ASP A 719 16.15 7.00 -13.28
CA ASP A 719 15.42 8.22 -12.98
C ASP A 719 16.00 8.88 -11.71
N GLU A 720 16.26 10.18 -11.76
CA GLU A 720 16.94 10.89 -10.68
C GLU A 720 16.14 10.86 -9.36
N ASN A 721 14.81 10.97 -9.43
CA ASN A 721 13.94 10.99 -8.25
C ASN A 721 13.86 9.60 -7.61
N VAL A 722 13.76 8.55 -8.41
CA VAL A 722 13.75 7.16 -7.92
C VAL A 722 15.14 6.69 -7.45
N ALA A 723 16.22 7.14 -8.12
CA ALA A 723 17.59 6.78 -7.77
C ALA A 723 17.99 7.26 -6.37
N VAL A 724 17.48 8.41 -5.92
CA VAL A 724 17.67 8.90 -4.55
C VAL A 724 17.13 7.88 -3.54
N TRP A 725 15.95 7.32 -3.78
CA TRP A 725 15.39 6.28 -2.93
C TRP A 725 16.17 4.97 -2.97
N LEU A 726 16.74 4.59 -4.11
CA LEU A 726 17.59 3.40 -4.20
C LEU A 726 18.93 3.55 -3.46
N LYS A 727 19.49 4.75 -3.43
CA LYS A 727 20.78 5.03 -2.76
C LYS A 727 20.64 5.30 -1.27
N GLU A 728 19.64 6.08 -0.89
CA GLU A 728 19.49 6.64 0.47
C GLU A 728 18.22 6.17 1.17
N GLY A 729 17.32 5.48 0.46
CA GLY A 729 15.98 5.15 0.97
C GLY A 729 16.00 4.25 2.19
N GLU A 730 16.96 3.33 2.31
CA GLU A 730 17.05 2.48 3.52
C GLU A 730 17.39 3.31 4.77
N GLU A 731 18.31 4.27 4.66
CA GLU A 731 18.69 5.17 5.75
C GLU A 731 17.57 6.18 6.08
N ARG A 732 16.91 6.71 5.04
CA ARG A 732 15.71 7.55 5.19
C ARG A 732 14.59 6.79 5.91
N LEU A 733 14.34 5.53 5.57
CA LEU A 733 13.30 4.73 6.21
C LEU A 733 13.63 4.36 7.66
N ARG A 734 14.91 4.16 8.00
CA ARG A 734 15.34 3.96 9.39
C ARG A 734 15.14 5.22 10.23
N THR A 735 15.41 6.41 9.67
CA THR A 735 15.20 7.70 10.34
C THR A 735 13.70 8.06 10.50
N MET A 736 12.80 7.54 9.65
CA MET A 736 11.32 7.68 9.83
C MET A 736 10.80 7.15 11.16
N ALA A 737 11.44 6.13 11.74
CA ALA A 737 10.97 5.54 12.99
C ALA A 737 11.17 6.46 14.21
N GLN A 738 11.88 7.58 14.06
CA GLN A 738 12.42 8.38 15.16
C GLN A 738 12.10 9.89 15.13
N ALA A 739 11.52 10.44 14.06
CA ALA A 739 11.50 11.89 13.86
C ALA A 739 10.14 12.58 14.13
N GLY A 740 10.16 13.89 14.40
CA GLY A 740 8.97 14.75 14.54
C GLY A 740 8.44 15.23 13.18
N SER A 741 8.50 16.54 12.91
CA SER A 741 8.05 17.20 11.66
C SER A 741 8.64 16.62 10.36
N GLU A 742 9.76 15.93 10.44
CA GLU A 742 10.42 15.23 9.32
C GLU A 742 9.70 13.99 8.83
N ILE A 743 8.96 13.30 9.72
CA ILE A 743 8.11 12.20 9.29
C ILE A 743 7.10 12.71 8.27
N VAL A 744 6.63 13.95 8.39
CA VAL A 744 5.69 14.55 7.44
C VAL A 744 6.34 14.72 6.07
N LEU A 745 7.51 15.37 6.00
CA LEU A 745 8.25 15.55 4.75
C LEU A 745 8.57 14.22 4.08
N LEU A 746 8.91 13.22 4.88
CA LEU A 746 9.27 11.91 4.38
C LEU A 746 8.06 11.07 3.97
N LEU A 747 6.93 11.17 4.68
CA LEU A 747 5.64 10.62 4.26
C LEU A 747 5.13 11.30 2.97
N ASP A 748 5.33 12.61 2.84
CA ASP A 748 5.00 13.35 1.63
C ASP A 748 5.91 12.96 0.46
N SER A 749 7.19 12.71 0.72
CA SER A 749 8.14 12.20 -0.27
C SER A 749 7.80 10.76 -0.69
N LEU A 750 7.40 9.88 0.25
CA LEU A 750 6.92 8.53 -0.05
C LEU A 750 5.64 8.55 -0.89
N ARG A 751 4.76 9.49 -0.58
CA ARG A 751 3.54 9.68 -1.35
C ARG A 751 3.86 10.14 -2.77
N ALA A 752 4.71 11.14 -2.94
CA ALA A 752 5.17 11.59 -4.26
C ALA A 752 5.80 10.44 -5.06
N LEU A 753 6.62 9.61 -4.40
CA LEU A 753 7.23 8.43 -5.01
C LEU A 753 6.19 7.48 -5.63
N PHE A 754 5.11 7.16 -4.89
CA PHE A 754 4.10 6.21 -5.35
C PHE A 754 3.03 6.81 -6.27
N ASP A 755 2.64 8.07 -6.02
CA ASP A 755 1.58 8.75 -6.74
C ASP A 755 2.08 9.29 -8.10
N VAL A 756 3.36 9.68 -8.18
CA VAL A 756 3.95 10.37 -9.34
C VAL A 756 5.25 9.71 -9.83
N ASP A 757 6.32 9.71 -9.03
CA ASP A 757 7.68 9.49 -9.54
C ASP A 757 7.88 8.11 -10.19
N ILE A 758 7.42 7.03 -9.54
CA ILE A 758 7.52 5.68 -10.13
C ILE A 758 6.65 5.57 -11.38
N GLY A 759 5.50 6.24 -11.40
CA GLY A 759 4.61 6.23 -12.56
C GLY A 759 5.29 6.81 -13.79
N ASP A 760 5.76 8.05 -13.66
CA ASP A 760 6.42 8.81 -14.73
C ASP A 760 7.72 8.11 -15.17
N ALA A 761 8.53 7.62 -14.22
CA ALA A 761 9.76 6.90 -14.53
C ALA A 761 9.48 5.58 -15.30
N LEU A 762 8.44 4.83 -14.93
CA LEU A 762 8.05 3.61 -15.65
C LEU A 762 7.63 3.91 -17.10
N ASP A 763 6.92 5.01 -17.34
CA ASP A 763 6.48 5.40 -18.69
C ASP A 763 7.68 5.68 -19.63
N VAL A 764 8.80 6.15 -19.09
CA VAL A 764 10.05 6.35 -19.83
C VAL A 764 10.88 5.07 -19.94
N HIS A 765 10.98 4.28 -18.87
CA HIS A 765 12.00 3.24 -18.75
C HIS A 765 11.54 1.80 -19.07
N ILE A 766 10.23 1.52 -19.17
CA ILE A 766 9.74 0.16 -19.49
C ILE A 766 10.23 -0.32 -20.85
N ALA A 767 10.08 0.49 -21.92
CA ALA A 767 10.42 0.04 -23.27
C ALA A 767 11.93 -0.22 -23.45
N PRO A 768 12.84 0.68 -23.01
CA PRO A 768 14.28 0.41 -23.00
C PRO A 768 14.67 -0.83 -22.18
N PHE A 769 14.03 -1.02 -21.02
CA PHE A 769 14.31 -2.16 -20.16
C PHE A 769 13.92 -3.49 -20.82
N VAL A 770 12.70 -3.60 -21.37
CA VAL A 770 12.25 -4.82 -22.06
C VAL A 770 13.12 -5.14 -23.27
N ALA A 771 13.50 -4.13 -24.05
CA ALA A 771 14.38 -4.30 -25.21
C ALA A 771 15.81 -4.77 -24.83
N GLY A 772 16.25 -4.49 -23.61
CA GLY A 772 17.56 -4.90 -23.09
C GLY A 772 17.62 -6.32 -22.52
N LEU A 773 16.48 -7.02 -22.41
CA LEU A 773 16.42 -8.37 -21.84
C LEU A 773 16.59 -9.47 -22.90
N SER A 774 17.13 -10.62 -22.49
CA SER A 774 17.14 -11.83 -23.31
C SER A 774 15.72 -12.42 -23.41
N SER A 775 15.43 -13.17 -24.47
CA SER A 775 14.11 -13.82 -24.63
C SER A 775 13.78 -14.80 -23.49
N SER A 776 14.79 -15.43 -22.87
CA SER A 776 14.60 -16.29 -21.71
C SER A 776 14.23 -15.48 -20.46
N ALA A 777 14.93 -14.36 -20.21
CA ALA A 777 14.62 -13.46 -19.11
C ALA A 777 13.22 -12.83 -19.27
N VAL A 778 12.82 -12.47 -20.49
CA VAL A 778 11.46 -11.97 -20.80
C VAL A 778 10.41 -13.01 -20.41
N ALA A 779 10.60 -14.27 -20.79
CA ALA A 779 9.67 -15.35 -20.48
C ALA A 779 9.58 -15.67 -18.99
N VAL A 780 10.74 -15.74 -18.30
CA VAL A 780 10.80 -16.05 -16.86
C VAL A 780 10.18 -14.93 -16.05
N LEU A 781 10.59 -13.68 -16.28
CA LEU A 781 10.06 -12.52 -15.56
C LEU A 781 8.55 -12.36 -15.80
N GLY A 782 8.10 -12.45 -17.05
CA GLY A 782 6.68 -12.35 -17.40
C GLY A 782 5.83 -13.40 -16.68
N SER A 783 6.28 -14.66 -16.66
CA SER A 783 5.57 -15.75 -15.98
C SER A 783 5.51 -15.61 -14.45
N ARG A 784 6.44 -14.84 -13.87
CA ARG A 784 6.58 -14.64 -12.43
C ARG A 784 5.89 -13.38 -11.92
N LEU A 785 5.72 -12.39 -12.79
CA LEU A 785 4.97 -11.18 -12.49
C LEU A 785 3.46 -11.45 -12.54
N ASP A 786 2.95 -12.04 -13.62
CA ASP A 786 1.50 -12.16 -13.83
C ASP A 786 1.07 -13.58 -14.24
N ALA A 787 0.04 -14.11 -13.56
CA ALA A 787 -0.52 -15.42 -13.86
C ALA A 787 -1.17 -15.49 -15.25
N ARG A 788 -1.59 -14.35 -15.80
CA ARG A 788 -2.17 -14.25 -17.16
C ARG A 788 -1.14 -14.40 -18.27
N TRP A 789 0.15 -14.37 -17.93
CA TRP A 789 1.23 -14.62 -18.88
C TRP A 789 0.99 -15.88 -19.71
N GLN A 790 0.49 -16.97 -19.11
CA GLN A 790 0.28 -18.21 -19.89
C GLN A 790 -0.94 -18.18 -20.81
N ILE A 791 -1.81 -17.18 -20.69
CA ILE A 791 -3.10 -17.10 -21.38
C ILE A 791 -3.07 -16.04 -22.49
N ASP A 792 -2.34 -14.95 -22.29
CA ASP A 792 -2.32 -13.80 -23.21
C ASP A 792 -1.67 -14.15 -24.57
N GLU A 793 -2.29 -13.73 -25.68
CA GLU A 793 -1.76 -13.89 -27.04
C GLU A 793 -0.98 -12.63 -27.46
N GLY A 794 0.17 -12.78 -28.12
CA GLY A 794 0.98 -11.66 -28.60
C GLY A 794 2.49 -11.90 -28.55
N ALA A 795 3.28 -10.92 -29.00
CA ALA A 795 4.73 -10.98 -28.90
C ALA A 795 5.18 -10.97 -27.41
N PRO A 796 6.20 -11.76 -27.03
CA PRO A 796 6.67 -11.87 -25.63
C PRO A 796 6.99 -10.51 -24.99
N ASP A 797 7.63 -9.61 -25.72
CA ASP A 797 8.02 -8.28 -25.24
C ASP A 797 6.79 -7.42 -24.92
N GLN A 798 5.78 -7.44 -25.79
CA GLN A 798 4.52 -6.73 -25.59
C GLN A 798 3.75 -7.29 -24.37
N ARG A 799 3.69 -8.63 -24.27
CA ARG A 799 3.09 -9.29 -23.10
C ARG A 799 3.81 -8.94 -21.80
N LEU A 800 5.13 -8.72 -21.83
CA LEU A 800 5.90 -8.35 -20.64
C LEU A 800 5.62 -6.91 -20.24
N SER A 801 5.57 -5.99 -21.20
CA SER A 801 5.12 -4.62 -20.96
C SER A 801 3.72 -4.59 -20.34
N GLU A 802 2.80 -5.42 -20.82
CA GLU A 802 1.44 -5.53 -20.26
C GLU A 802 1.42 -6.13 -18.84
N ALA A 803 2.22 -7.15 -18.57
CA ALA A 803 2.37 -7.73 -17.24
C ALA A 803 2.97 -6.72 -16.24
N ILE A 804 3.98 -5.94 -16.66
CA ILE A 804 4.56 -4.85 -15.88
C ILE A 804 3.51 -3.77 -15.62
N ALA A 805 2.71 -3.38 -16.63
CA ALA A 805 1.65 -2.39 -16.46
C ALA A 805 0.58 -2.83 -15.45
N ARG A 806 0.16 -4.10 -15.48
CA ARG A 806 -0.80 -4.65 -14.50
C ARG A 806 -0.20 -4.74 -13.09
N THR A 807 1.07 -5.12 -13.00
CA THR A 807 1.84 -5.10 -11.75
C THR A 807 1.90 -3.68 -11.18
N ARG A 808 2.27 -2.68 -12.00
CA ARG A 808 2.28 -1.25 -11.65
C ARG A 808 0.96 -0.82 -11.02
N VAL A 809 -0.15 -1.08 -11.69
CA VAL A 809 -1.49 -0.65 -11.23
C VAL A 809 -1.81 -1.21 -9.84
N LEU A 810 -1.59 -2.51 -9.60
CA LEU A 810 -1.94 -3.10 -8.31
C LEU A 810 -0.98 -2.72 -7.19
N VAL A 811 0.33 -2.77 -7.46
CA VAL A 811 1.38 -2.50 -6.48
C VAL A 811 1.32 -1.04 -6.04
N LEU A 812 1.32 -0.08 -6.98
CA LEU A 812 1.24 1.34 -6.65
C LEU A 812 -0.07 1.68 -5.93
N LYS A 813 -1.20 1.06 -6.30
CA LYS A 813 -2.47 1.25 -5.56
C LYS A 813 -2.37 0.80 -4.10
N LYS A 814 -1.71 -0.33 -3.82
CA LYS A 814 -1.58 -0.87 -2.46
C LYS A 814 -0.60 -0.06 -1.61
N PHE A 815 0.56 0.28 -2.17
CA PHE A 815 1.57 1.10 -1.49
C PHE A 815 1.13 2.56 -1.33
N GLY A 816 0.49 3.15 -2.35
CA GLY A 816 -0.11 4.49 -2.27
C GLY A 816 -1.24 4.59 -1.25
N ARG A 817 -2.11 3.57 -1.15
CA ARG A 817 -3.12 3.52 -0.07
C ARG A 817 -2.48 3.42 1.30
N TRP A 818 -1.41 2.64 1.42
CA TRP A 818 -0.68 2.52 2.69
C TRP A 818 -0.01 3.83 3.08
N SER A 819 0.69 4.51 2.16
CA SER A 819 1.33 5.81 2.43
C SER A 819 0.30 6.87 2.79
N GLU A 820 -0.86 6.88 2.13
CA GLU A 820 -1.99 7.75 2.49
C GLU A 820 -2.48 7.50 3.92
N LEU A 821 -2.62 6.23 4.33
CA LEU A 821 -3.03 5.88 5.69
C LEU A 821 -1.99 6.29 6.75
N GLN A 822 -0.69 6.23 6.43
CA GLN A 822 0.35 6.74 7.32
C GLN A 822 0.31 8.27 7.39
N ARG A 823 0.10 8.96 6.27
CA ARG A 823 0.00 10.42 6.23
C ARG A 823 -1.19 10.98 6.99
N ARG A 824 -2.33 10.28 6.99
CA ARG A 824 -3.53 10.66 7.77
C ARG A 824 -3.31 10.67 9.29
N ARG A 825 -2.22 10.07 9.78
CA ARG A 825 -1.83 10.13 11.19
C ARG A 825 -1.19 11.46 11.56
N VAL A 826 -0.81 12.29 10.58
CA VAL A 826 -0.31 13.63 10.85
C VAL A 826 -1.48 14.54 11.19
N VAL A 827 -1.44 15.13 12.38
CA VAL A 827 -2.43 16.06 12.91
C VAL A 827 -1.79 17.42 13.11
N HIS A 828 -2.55 18.48 12.85
CA HIS A 828 -2.13 19.86 13.11
C HIS A 828 -2.34 20.19 14.60
N GLU A 829 -1.27 20.57 15.30
CA GLU A 829 -1.35 21.04 16.70
C GLU A 829 -1.69 22.54 16.72
N GLY A 830 -2.90 22.89 16.24
CA GLY A 830 -3.40 24.26 16.18
C GLY A 830 -2.65 25.20 15.20
N GLU A 831 -3.30 26.28 14.80
CA GLU A 831 -2.64 27.36 14.04
C GLU A 831 -1.87 28.26 15.01
N SER A 832 -0.57 28.46 14.76
CA SER A 832 0.21 29.46 15.50
C SER A 832 -0.30 30.86 15.20
N GLN A 833 -0.25 31.78 16.17
CA GLN A 833 -0.55 33.20 15.93
C GLN A 833 0.51 33.93 15.07
N THR A 834 1.65 33.28 14.76
CA THR A 834 2.72 33.85 13.93
C THR A 834 2.62 33.38 12.48
N GLY A 835 2.27 34.32 11.58
CA GLY A 835 2.29 34.11 10.13
C GLY A 835 3.61 34.55 9.49
N SER A 836 4.07 33.80 8.49
CA SER A 836 5.18 34.19 7.61
C SER A 836 4.65 35.09 6.50
N GLN A 837 5.32 36.22 6.28
CA GLN A 837 5.04 37.08 5.12
C GLN A 837 5.64 36.46 3.86
N MET A 838 4.87 36.45 2.78
CA MET A 838 5.31 36.01 1.46
C MET A 838 5.00 37.10 0.44
N VAL A 839 5.65 37.06 -0.72
CA VAL A 839 5.42 37.99 -1.83
C VAL A 839 5.26 37.20 -3.12
N ALA A 840 4.14 37.43 -3.81
CA ALA A 840 3.92 36.90 -5.15
C ALA A 840 4.32 37.92 -6.22
N CYS A 841 4.88 37.45 -7.33
CA CYS A 841 5.11 38.23 -8.55
C CYS A 841 4.67 37.43 -9.78
N VAL A 842 4.34 38.13 -10.86
CA VAL A 842 3.94 37.52 -12.14
C VAL A 842 5.10 37.59 -13.10
N SER A 843 5.45 36.46 -13.73
CA SER A 843 6.62 36.38 -14.60
C SER A 843 6.42 35.48 -15.81
N LYS A 844 7.08 35.87 -16.88
CA LYS A 844 7.37 35.03 -18.04
C LYS A 844 8.83 35.19 -18.51
N SER A 845 9.72 35.43 -17.56
CA SER A 845 11.17 35.42 -17.77
C SER A 845 11.67 33.97 -17.92
N PRO A 846 12.70 33.68 -18.72
CA PRO A 846 13.18 32.31 -18.91
C PRO A 846 13.52 31.57 -17.60
N ALA A 847 13.97 32.29 -16.56
CA ALA A 847 14.24 31.71 -15.25
C ALA A 847 12.97 31.16 -14.56
N ALA A 848 11.84 31.85 -14.71
CA ALA A 848 10.56 31.45 -14.12
C ALA A 848 10.04 30.10 -14.64
N PHE A 849 10.48 29.66 -15.82
CA PHE A 849 10.18 28.33 -16.37
C PHE A 849 10.50 27.21 -15.38
N PHE A 850 11.61 27.35 -14.63
CA PHE A 850 12.12 26.32 -13.73
C PHE A 850 11.30 26.17 -12.45
N ALA A 851 10.42 27.11 -12.13
CA ALA A 851 9.52 27.00 -10.97
C ALA A 851 8.65 25.74 -11.00
N LYS A 852 8.23 25.29 -12.20
CA LYS A 852 7.46 24.05 -12.37
C LYS A 852 8.26 22.81 -11.96
N MET A 853 9.56 22.80 -12.24
CA MET A 853 10.47 21.73 -11.82
C MET A 853 10.68 21.75 -10.31
N SER A 854 10.88 22.93 -9.72
CA SER A 854 10.97 23.09 -8.25
C SER A 854 9.71 22.58 -7.53
N ALA A 855 8.54 22.80 -8.15
CA ALA A 855 7.24 22.38 -7.62
C ALA A 855 6.89 20.91 -7.94
N GLY A 856 7.71 20.19 -8.71
CA GLY A 856 7.46 18.78 -9.07
C GLY A 856 6.23 18.58 -9.97
N ILE A 857 5.93 19.52 -10.86
CA ILE A 857 4.79 19.41 -11.78
C ILE A 857 5.19 18.53 -12.97
N CYS A 858 4.39 17.52 -13.34
CA CYS A 858 4.67 16.59 -14.44
C CYS A 858 4.94 17.28 -15.80
N THR A 859 4.44 18.50 -16.00
CA THR A 859 4.74 19.34 -17.18
C THR A 859 5.91 20.31 -16.96
N GLY A 860 6.84 19.96 -16.08
CA GLY A 860 7.98 20.78 -15.68
C GLY A 860 8.91 21.15 -16.84
N ASN A 861 9.10 20.22 -17.78
CA ASN A 861 9.92 20.40 -18.97
C ASN A 861 9.13 20.82 -20.23
N ASN A 862 7.83 21.05 -20.14
CA ASN A 862 7.01 21.38 -21.31
C ASN A 862 7.30 22.83 -21.78
N THR A 863 8.13 22.96 -22.81
CA THR A 863 8.50 24.22 -23.45
C THR A 863 7.41 24.77 -24.37
N ARG A 864 6.52 23.94 -24.93
CA ARG A 864 5.41 24.41 -25.77
C ARG A 864 4.40 25.21 -24.95
N MET A 865 4.08 24.73 -23.75
CA MET A 865 3.28 25.47 -22.79
C MET A 865 3.93 26.80 -22.37
N TRP A 866 5.27 26.87 -22.36
CA TRP A 866 5.97 28.13 -22.08
C TRP A 866 5.77 29.15 -23.21
N GLU A 867 5.66 28.70 -24.46
CA GLU A 867 5.44 29.55 -25.64
C GLU A 867 3.98 30.06 -25.76
N GLU A 868 3.02 29.45 -25.05
CA GLU A 868 1.61 29.83 -25.07
C GLU A 868 1.41 31.25 -24.54
N SER A 869 0.93 32.16 -25.39
CA SER A 869 0.76 33.60 -25.10
C SER A 869 -0.15 33.89 -23.90
N ARG A 870 -1.19 33.08 -23.69
CA ARG A 870 -2.18 33.30 -22.63
C ARG A 870 -1.66 32.97 -21.23
N HIS A 871 -0.56 32.22 -21.16
CA HIS A 871 -0.04 31.59 -19.96
C HIS A 871 1.12 32.40 -19.36
N VAL A 872 1.11 32.59 -18.04
CA VAL A 872 2.19 33.19 -17.25
C VAL A 872 2.35 32.44 -15.92
N HIS A 873 3.48 32.61 -15.24
CA HIS A 873 3.71 32.04 -13.92
C HIS A 873 3.48 33.08 -12.82
N MET A 874 2.86 32.67 -11.71
CA MET A 874 2.92 33.38 -10.45
C MET A 874 3.99 32.70 -9.58
N LEU A 875 5.00 33.45 -9.16
CA LEU A 875 6.10 32.98 -8.34
C LEU A 875 5.94 33.55 -6.93
N VAL A 876 6.25 32.76 -5.90
CA VAL A 876 6.14 33.18 -4.50
C VAL A 876 7.47 33.05 -3.80
N PHE A 877 7.89 34.11 -3.12
CA PHE A 877 9.13 34.19 -2.35
C PHE A 877 8.87 34.65 -0.91
N ALA A 878 9.67 34.18 0.04
CA ALA A 878 9.68 34.71 1.40
C ALA A 878 10.69 35.87 1.51
N PRO A 879 10.35 37.02 2.12
CA PRO A 879 11.31 38.10 2.33
C PRO A 879 12.53 37.62 3.14
N GLY A 880 13.73 37.82 2.58
CA GLY A 880 14.99 37.38 3.17
C GLY A 880 15.41 35.95 2.82
N ASP A 881 14.51 35.13 2.25
CA ASP A 881 14.89 33.87 1.64
C ASP A 881 15.44 34.11 0.22
N LYS A 882 16.36 33.26 -0.20
CA LYS A 882 17.05 33.33 -1.51
C LYS A 882 16.46 32.35 -2.51
N ARG A 883 15.43 31.61 -2.12
CA ARG A 883 14.86 30.51 -2.90
C ARG A 883 13.36 30.69 -3.06
N ILE A 884 12.81 30.13 -4.14
CA ILE A 884 11.37 30.10 -4.37
C ILE A 884 10.67 29.29 -3.28
N ALA A 885 9.53 29.80 -2.82
CA ALA A 885 8.68 29.21 -1.78
C ALA A 885 7.44 28.49 -2.36
N GLY A 886 6.99 28.88 -3.55
CA GLY A 886 5.87 28.27 -4.25
C GLY A 886 5.60 28.91 -5.61
N MET A 887 4.66 28.32 -6.36
CA MET A 887 4.21 28.86 -7.63
C MET A 887 2.74 28.52 -7.94
N ALA A 888 2.13 29.29 -8.84
CA ALA A 888 0.88 28.93 -9.54
C ALA A 888 0.98 29.30 -11.02
N LEU A 889 0.13 28.69 -11.85
CA LEU A 889 0.01 29.02 -13.27
C LEU A 889 -1.22 29.90 -13.48
N LEU A 890 -1.07 30.97 -14.25
CA LEU A 890 -2.13 31.92 -14.55
C LEU A 890 -2.40 31.95 -16.05
N TYR A 891 -3.67 32.05 -16.42
CA TYR A 891 -4.12 32.18 -17.80
C TYR A 891 -5.01 33.40 -17.95
N PHE A 892 -4.69 34.27 -18.91
CA PHE A 892 -5.56 35.37 -19.32
C PHE A 892 -6.46 34.90 -20.47
N GLU A 893 -7.65 34.42 -20.15
CA GLU A 893 -8.54 33.75 -21.08
C GLU A 893 -9.82 34.56 -21.37
N ARG A 894 -10.26 34.60 -22.63
CA ARG A 894 -11.55 35.22 -22.98
C ARG A 894 -12.68 34.21 -22.88
N ILE A 895 -13.55 34.38 -21.89
CA ILE A 895 -14.66 33.47 -21.61
C ILE A 895 -15.98 34.09 -22.09
N GLY A 896 -16.31 33.81 -23.36
CA GLY A 896 -17.43 34.46 -24.06
C GLY A 896 -18.84 34.15 -23.53
N SER A 897 -19.00 33.28 -22.53
CA SER A 897 -20.28 33.01 -21.87
C SER A 897 -20.76 34.16 -20.96
N PHE A 898 -19.85 35.06 -20.53
CA PHE A 898 -20.16 36.17 -19.62
C PHE A 898 -19.84 37.55 -20.21
N ASP A 899 -18.59 37.74 -20.63
CA ASP A 899 -18.16 38.96 -21.32
C ASP A 899 -17.37 38.57 -22.58
N LYS A 900 -17.75 39.15 -23.71
CA LYS A 900 -17.08 38.89 -24.99
C LYS A 900 -15.78 39.69 -25.14
N ALA A 901 -15.58 40.73 -24.35
CA ALA A 901 -14.46 41.67 -24.48
C ALA A 901 -13.41 41.49 -23.38
N GLY A 902 -13.84 41.28 -22.13
CA GLY A 902 -12.95 41.15 -20.97
C GLY A 902 -12.19 39.82 -20.88
N PHE A 903 -10.99 39.87 -20.30
CA PHE A 903 -10.23 38.68 -19.92
C PHE A 903 -10.64 38.18 -18.53
N THR A 904 -10.70 36.87 -18.37
CA THR A 904 -10.81 36.17 -17.09
C THR A 904 -9.43 35.64 -16.71
N LEU A 905 -8.99 35.90 -15.48
CA LEU A 905 -7.79 35.29 -14.94
C LEU A 905 -8.14 33.89 -14.40
N VAL A 906 -7.62 32.85 -15.03
CA VAL A 906 -7.76 31.48 -14.55
C VAL A 906 -6.49 31.06 -13.82
N ILE A 907 -6.58 30.85 -12.50
CA ILE A 907 -5.48 30.33 -11.67
C ILE A 907 -5.55 28.80 -11.58
N ARG A 908 -4.40 28.14 -11.72
CA ARG A 908 -4.28 26.69 -11.56
C ARG A 908 -2.91 26.27 -10.99
N ALA A 909 -2.78 25.00 -10.65
CA ALA A 909 -1.54 24.41 -10.14
C ALA A 909 -0.89 25.20 -8.97
N ILE A 910 -1.69 25.49 -7.94
CA ILE A 910 -1.24 26.13 -6.69
C ILE A 910 -0.33 25.15 -5.95
N ASN A 911 0.97 25.36 -6.02
CA ASN A 911 1.97 24.42 -5.54
C ASN A 911 3.03 25.12 -4.68
N PRO A 912 2.91 25.07 -3.33
CA PRO A 912 4.00 25.42 -2.44
C PRO A 912 5.12 24.37 -2.48
N ILE A 913 6.36 24.78 -2.19
CA ILE A 913 7.56 23.94 -2.22
C ILE A 913 7.80 23.29 -0.85
N GLY A 914 8.31 22.06 -0.85
CA GLY A 914 8.12 21.07 0.23
C GLY A 914 8.38 21.51 1.67
N ASP A 915 9.55 22.08 1.96
CA ASP A 915 9.92 22.60 3.28
C ASP A 915 9.00 23.75 3.73
N VAL A 916 8.67 24.66 2.81
CA VAL A 916 7.74 25.77 3.10
C VAL A 916 6.32 25.25 3.28
N PHE A 917 5.88 24.29 2.47
CA PHE A 917 4.56 23.67 2.60
C PHE A 917 4.39 22.98 3.96
N ALA A 918 5.38 22.20 4.40
CA ALA A 918 5.29 21.46 5.67
C ALA A 918 5.23 22.37 6.90
N ALA A 919 5.73 23.60 6.80
CA ALA A 919 5.76 24.55 7.92
C ALA A 919 4.48 25.41 8.05
N HIS A 920 3.56 25.37 7.07
CA HIS A 920 2.42 26.29 7.01
C HIS A 920 1.07 25.58 6.82
N SER A 921 -0.01 26.23 7.23
CA SER A 921 -1.37 25.69 7.10
C SER A 921 -1.84 25.70 5.65
N VAL A 922 -2.47 24.61 5.21
CA VAL A 922 -3.00 24.43 3.86
C VAL A 922 -4.01 25.54 3.52
N SER A 923 -4.90 25.87 4.46
CA SER A 923 -5.94 26.90 4.31
C SER A 923 -5.35 28.28 4.00
N SER A 924 -4.36 28.72 4.79
CA SER A 924 -3.73 30.03 4.61
C SER A 924 -2.92 30.14 3.32
N ILE A 925 -2.32 29.04 2.87
CA ILE A 925 -1.67 28.98 1.56
C ILE A 925 -2.70 29.21 0.46
N VAL A 926 -3.76 28.39 0.39
CA VAL A 926 -4.81 28.53 -0.62
C VAL A 926 -5.41 29.93 -0.61
N ASP A 927 -5.68 30.45 0.58
CA ASP A 927 -6.26 31.79 0.71
C ASP A 927 -5.33 32.88 0.18
N GLY A 928 -4.04 32.81 0.52
CA GLY A 928 -3.04 33.72 -0.01
C GLY A 928 -2.96 33.70 -1.54
N TYR A 929 -3.02 32.51 -2.17
CA TYR A 929 -2.96 32.37 -3.63
C TYR A 929 -4.18 32.99 -4.32
N PHE A 930 -5.38 32.73 -3.81
CA PHE A 930 -6.60 33.32 -4.37
C PHE A 930 -6.68 34.83 -4.15
N ASP A 931 -6.25 35.33 -2.99
CA ASP A 931 -6.26 36.77 -2.71
C ASP A 931 -5.19 37.51 -3.55
N ALA A 932 -4.05 36.87 -3.84
CA ALA A 932 -3.09 37.37 -4.82
C ALA A 932 -3.68 37.38 -6.23
N ALA A 933 -4.34 36.30 -6.67
CA ALA A 933 -4.97 36.22 -7.98
C ALA A 933 -6.04 37.31 -8.19
N ILE A 934 -6.85 37.61 -7.17
CA ILE A 934 -7.86 38.69 -7.23
C ILE A 934 -7.19 40.05 -7.43
N ARG A 935 -6.13 40.36 -6.70
CA ARG A 935 -5.39 41.62 -6.87
C ARG A 935 -4.69 41.71 -8.23
N ILE A 936 -4.08 40.61 -8.68
CA ILE A 936 -3.49 40.52 -10.03
C ILE A 936 -4.54 40.78 -11.11
N ALA A 937 -5.74 40.19 -10.97
CA ALA A 937 -6.83 40.39 -11.91
C ALA A 937 -7.32 41.85 -11.92
N GLN A 938 -7.40 42.50 -10.76
CA GLN A 938 -7.76 43.92 -10.65
C GLN A 938 -6.73 44.80 -11.39
N ASP A 939 -5.44 44.60 -11.15
CA ASP A 939 -4.36 45.37 -11.77
C ASP A 939 -4.20 45.10 -13.28
N ALA A 940 -4.58 43.91 -13.73
CA ALA A 940 -4.61 43.52 -15.14
C ALA A 940 -5.89 43.98 -15.87
N GLY A 941 -6.87 44.54 -15.16
CA GLY A 941 -8.17 44.89 -15.74
C GLY A 941 -9.01 43.69 -16.19
N CYS A 942 -8.86 42.55 -15.52
CA CYS A 942 -9.67 41.36 -15.77
C CYS A 942 -11.08 41.51 -15.17
N VAL A 943 -12.06 40.87 -15.81
CA VAL A 943 -13.45 40.94 -15.35
C VAL A 943 -13.76 39.92 -14.26
N MET A 944 -12.99 38.84 -14.17
CA MET A 944 -13.23 37.73 -13.24
C MET A 944 -11.94 37.00 -12.88
N VAL A 945 -11.97 36.31 -11.73
CA VAL A 945 -10.99 35.26 -11.36
C VAL A 945 -11.71 33.92 -11.24
N ALA A 946 -11.14 32.89 -11.86
CA ALA A 946 -11.67 31.54 -11.80
C ALA A 946 -10.57 30.49 -11.60
N PHE A 947 -10.97 29.27 -11.24
CA PHE A 947 -10.10 28.10 -11.24
C PHE A 947 -10.79 26.89 -11.90
N PRO A 948 -10.04 25.95 -12.50
CA PRO A 948 -10.62 24.84 -13.25
C PRO A 948 -11.16 23.73 -12.36
N SER A 949 -12.15 23.01 -12.89
CA SER A 949 -12.63 21.76 -12.27
C SER A 949 -11.56 20.65 -12.26
N PRO A 950 -11.60 19.73 -11.29
CA PRO A 950 -10.68 18.59 -11.22
C PRO A 950 -10.95 17.58 -12.34
N THR A 951 -9.92 17.19 -13.10
CA THR A 951 -10.02 16.24 -14.23
C THR A 951 -9.13 14.99 -14.10
N GLY A 952 -8.71 14.62 -12.88
CA GLY A 952 -7.78 13.51 -12.65
C GLY A 952 -6.31 13.83 -13.01
N MET A 953 -6.05 14.95 -13.68
CA MET A 953 -4.72 15.44 -14.10
C MET A 953 -4.10 16.45 -13.11
N HIS A 954 -4.55 16.46 -11.84
CA HIS A 954 -4.05 17.37 -10.79
C HIS A 954 -4.01 18.87 -11.20
N LEU A 955 -5.02 19.34 -11.94
CA LEU A 955 -5.01 20.68 -12.52
C LEU A 955 -4.96 21.82 -11.50
N MET A 956 -5.58 21.62 -10.33
CA MET A 956 -5.60 22.64 -9.26
C MET A 956 -4.31 22.63 -8.44
N SER A 957 -3.71 21.46 -8.22
CA SER A 957 -2.49 21.26 -7.44
C SER A 957 -2.03 19.81 -7.59
N ASN A 958 -0.70 19.56 -7.60
CA ASN A 958 -0.15 18.20 -7.46
C ASN A 958 -0.07 17.76 -5.98
N ARG A 959 -0.27 18.69 -5.04
CA ARG A 959 -0.43 18.44 -3.61
C ARG A 959 -1.90 18.15 -3.30
N LYS A 960 -2.21 16.90 -2.94
CA LYS A 960 -3.58 16.48 -2.62
C LYS A 960 -4.23 17.32 -1.52
N ASP A 961 -3.48 17.69 -0.49
CA ASP A 961 -4.05 18.43 0.65
C ASP A 961 -4.57 19.82 0.23
N ILE A 962 -3.85 20.51 -0.67
CA ILE A 962 -4.30 21.75 -1.32
C ILE A 962 -5.53 21.48 -2.19
N GLU A 963 -5.51 20.41 -2.98
CA GLU A 963 -6.63 20.05 -3.86
C GLU A 963 -7.91 19.73 -3.08
N ASP A 964 -7.78 19.00 -1.96
CA ASP A 964 -8.88 18.60 -1.08
C ASP A 964 -9.44 19.80 -0.30
N ASP A 965 -8.59 20.74 0.13
CA ASP A 965 -9.04 22.01 0.73
C ASP A 965 -9.83 22.85 -0.28
N ILE A 966 -9.34 22.99 -1.52
CA ILE A 966 -10.06 23.69 -2.60
C ILE A 966 -11.41 23.01 -2.87
N LYS A 967 -11.42 21.68 -3.00
CA LYS A 967 -12.66 20.91 -3.22
C LYS A 967 -13.66 21.13 -2.10
N THR A 968 -13.22 21.12 -0.84
CA THR A 968 -14.08 21.21 0.33
C THR A 968 -14.65 22.61 0.52
N ARG A 969 -13.80 23.65 0.46
CA ARG A 969 -14.20 25.02 0.79
C ARG A 969 -14.81 25.77 -0.40
N TYR A 970 -14.40 25.47 -1.63
CA TYR A 970 -14.79 26.26 -2.80
C TYR A 970 -15.73 25.50 -3.73
N ILE A 971 -15.38 24.27 -4.12
CA ILE A 971 -16.24 23.47 -5.03
C ILE A 971 -17.50 22.99 -4.30
N GLY A 972 -17.34 22.40 -3.10
CA GLY A 972 -18.44 21.86 -2.30
C GLY A 972 -19.45 22.92 -1.84
N ARG A 973 -19.05 24.19 -1.83
CA ARG A 973 -19.92 25.34 -1.51
C ARG A 973 -20.38 26.11 -2.75
N SER A 974 -19.97 25.72 -3.95
CA SER A 974 -20.27 26.48 -5.15
C SER A 974 -21.76 26.42 -5.52
N ARG A 975 -22.26 27.50 -6.13
CA ARG A 975 -23.59 27.55 -6.75
C ARG A 975 -23.45 27.55 -8.26
N ARG A 976 -24.32 26.80 -8.95
CA ARG A 976 -24.45 26.91 -10.40
C ARG A 976 -24.98 28.29 -10.76
N MET A 977 -24.27 28.97 -11.64
CA MET A 977 -24.70 30.25 -12.15
C MET A 977 -25.43 30.05 -13.46
N TYR A 978 -26.68 30.51 -13.52
CA TYR A 978 -27.48 30.50 -14.74
C TYR A 978 -27.38 31.87 -15.43
N ARG A 979 -27.55 31.88 -16.76
CA ARG A 979 -27.43 33.07 -17.62
C ARG A 979 -28.38 34.23 -17.26
N TYR A 980 -29.34 34.00 -16.36
CA TYR A 980 -30.40 34.94 -15.97
C TYR A 980 -30.42 35.25 -14.47
N ASP A 981 -29.40 34.84 -13.71
CA ASP A 981 -29.34 35.17 -12.29
C ASP A 981 -29.06 36.68 -12.14
N THR A 982 -30.04 37.42 -11.63
CA THR A 982 -29.90 38.82 -11.21
C THR A 982 -29.25 38.86 -9.83
N GLU A 983 -28.09 39.50 -9.75
CA GLU A 983 -27.24 39.57 -8.55
C GLU A 983 -27.87 40.42 -7.44
N ASP A 984 -27.82 39.92 -6.20
CA ASP A 984 -28.02 40.75 -5.01
C ASP A 984 -26.71 41.49 -4.69
N ALA A 985 -26.79 42.81 -4.49
CA ALA A 985 -25.66 43.64 -4.08
C ALA A 985 -25.16 43.20 -2.70
N GLY A 986 -24.10 42.38 -2.65
CA GLY A 986 -23.45 41.95 -1.40
C GLY A 986 -22.98 40.49 -1.35
N GLU A 987 -23.13 39.71 -2.41
CA GLU A 987 -22.65 38.31 -2.42
C GLU A 987 -21.12 38.22 -2.49
N ASP A 988 -20.51 37.55 -1.51
CA ASP A 988 -19.07 37.27 -1.48
C ASP A 988 -18.73 35.96 -2.22
N TRP A 989 -18.37 36.08 -3.50
CA TRP A 989 -18.05 34.92 -4.36
C TRP A 989 -16.78 34.19 -3.89
N ARG A 990 -16.00 34.81 -3.00
CA ARG A 990 -14.80 34.25 -2.41
C ARG A 990 -15.13 33.11 -1.43
N THR A 991 -16.27 33.19 -0.75
CA THR A 991 -16.74 32.17 0.21
C THR A 991 -17.78 31.23 -0.40
N GLU A 992 -18.46 31.66 -1.47
CA GLU A 992 -19.44 30.86 -2.20
C GLU A 992 -19.27 30.98 -3.73
N PRO A 993 -18.33 30.24 -4.34
CA PRO A 993 -17.98 30.37 -5.76
C PRO A 993 -19.12 30.07 -6.73
N ARG A 994 -19.01 30.59 -7.95
CA ARG A 994 -19.99 30.36 -9.02
C ARG A 994 -19.48 29.35 -10.05
N GLN A 995 -20.15 28.21 -10.17
CA GLN A 995 -19.85 27.19 -11.16
C GLN A 995 -20.37 27.63 -12.53
N ILE A 996 -19.49 27.66 -13.53
CA ILE A 996 -19.80 28.04 -14.91
C ILE A 996 -19.39 26.93 -15.88
N THR A 997 -20.23 26.68 -16.89
CA THR A 997 -19.94 25.74 -17.98
C THR A 997 -19.28 26.50 -19.14
N THR A 998 -18.02 26.19 -19.43
CA THR A 998 -17.25 26.81 -20.51
C THR A 998 -16.09 25.92 -20.92
N ASN A 999 -15.63 26.05 -22.16
CA ASN A 999 -14.44 25.38 -22.64
C ASN A 999 -13.19 26.16 -22.22
N PHE A 1000 -12.26 25.50 -21.55
CA PHE A 1000 -10.95 26.03 -21.17
C PHE A 1000 -9.88 24.96 -21.44
N TYR A 1001 -8.77 25.32 -22.10
CA TYR A 1001 -7.65 24.41 -22.31
C TYR A 1001 -6.57 24.65 -21.24
N ALA A 1002 -6.28 23.63 -20.43
CA ALA A 1002 -5.44 23.78 -19.24
C ALA A 1002 -3.92 23.79 -19.52
N TYR A 1003 -3.49 23.51 -20.75
CA TYR A 1003 -2.09 23.62 -21.17
C TYR A 1003 -1.98 24.58 -22.36
N GLU A 1004 -1.51 24.12 -23.52
CA GLU A 1004 -1.61 24.83 -24.78
C GLU A 1004 -3.04 24.80 -25.31
N GLU A 1005 -3.40 25.76 -26.16
CA GLU A 1005 -4.67 25.72 -26.87
C GLU A 1005 -4.89 24.37 -27.60
N GLY A 1006 -6.06 23.75 -27.39
CA GLY A 1006 -6.38 22.42 -27.91
C GLY A 1006 -5.96 21.25 -27.01
N VAL A 1007 -5.22 21.47 -25.93
CA VAL A 1007 -4.67 20.42 -25.06
C VAL A 1007 -5.34 20.43 -23.68
N ASN A 1008 -5.88 19.27 -23.26
CA ASN A 1008 -6.64 19.04 -22.03
C ASN A 1008 -7.79 20.04 -21.80
N LEU A 1009 -8.89 19.78 -22.49
CA LEU A 1009 -10.14 20.52 -22.37
C LEU A 1009 -10.79 20.30 -20.99
N VAL A 1010 -11.14 21.40 -20.35
CA VAL A 1010 -11.94 21.50 -19.13
C VAL A 1010 -13.25 22.20 -19.50
N ASN A 1011 -14.38 21.61 -19.10
CA ASN A 1011 -15.71 22.13 -19.47
C ASN A 1011 -16.36 22.96 -18.36
N GLU A 1012 -15.71 23.07 -17.21
CA GLU A 1012 -16.25 23.74 -16.02
C GLU A 1012 -15.18 24.52 -15.28
N LEU A 1013 -15.49 25.77 -14.94
CA LEU A 1013 -14.69 26.63 -14.08
C LEU A 1013 -15.51 27.10 -12.87
N TYR A 1014 -14.82 27.48 -11.80
CA TYR A 1014 -15.40 28.05 -10.59
C TYR A 1014 -14.90 29.48 -10.41
N VAL A 1015 -15.81 30.44 -10.49
CA VAL A 1015 -15.51 31.88 -10.36
C VAL A 1015 -15.53 32.27 -8.89
N ILE A 1016 -14.44 32.88 -8.42
CA ILE A 1016 -14.26 33.30 -7.02
C ILE A 1016 -14.32 34.81 -6.84
N TRP A 1017 -14.28 35.56 -7.94
CA TRP A 1017 -14.36 37.02 -7.93
C TRP A 1017 -14.81 37.56 -9.29
N ARG A 1018 -15.53 38.69 -9.27
CA ARG A 1018 -15.98 39.45 -10.44
C ARG A 1018 -15.79 40.95 -10.19
N ALA A 1019 -15.41 41.68 -11.23
CA ALA A 1019 -15.34 43.13 -11.22
C ALA A 1019 -16.75 43.74 -11.13
N GLN A 1020 -16.92 44.77 -10.29
CA GLN A 1020 -18.20 45.50 -10.23
C GLN A 1020 -18.40 46.29 -11.52
N GLU A 1021 -19.61 46.23 -12.10
CA GLU A 1021 -19.94 47.04 -13.28
C GLU A 1021 -19.79 48.53 -12.94
N PRO A 1022 -19.11 49.32 -13.79
CA PRO A 1022 -18.97 50.75 -13.55
C PRO A 1022 -20.37 51.38 -13.51
N ALA A 1023 -20.69 52.09 -12.42
CA ALA A 1023 -21.92 52.84 -12.29
C ALA A 1023 -22.02 53.81 -13.49
N GLN A 1024 -23.00 53.61 -14.36
CA GLN A 1024 -23.24 54.49 -15.49
C GLN A 1024 -23.46 55.92 -14.97
N GLU A 1025 -22.57 56.84 -15.33
CA GLU A 1025 -22.85 58.28 -15.28
C GLU A 1025 -24.07 58.54 -16.18
N VAL A 1026 -25.18 58.92 -15.56
CA VAL A 1026 -26.40 59.36 -16.25
C VAL A 1026 -26.12 60.74 -16.84
N ASP A 1027 -25.69 60.77 -18.09
CA ASP A 1027 -25.55 62.00 -18.87
C ASP A 1027 -26.94 62.48 -19.32
N ASP A 1028 -27.49 63.43 -18.55
CA ASP A 1028 -28.79 64.06 -18.79
C ASP A 1028 -28.65 65.15 -19.87
N VAL A 1029 -28.48 64.76 -21.14
CA VAL A 1029 -28.50 65.70 -22.27
C VAL A 1029 -29.90 65.82 -22.86
N ARG A 1030 -30.66 66.79 -22.34
CA ARG A 1030 -31.89 67.29 -22.98
C ARG A 1030 -31.54 67.96 -24.33
N VAL A 1031 -31.98 67.33 -25.41
CA VAL A 1031 -32.06 67.92 -26.74
C VAL A 1031 -33.13 69.03 -26.75
N VAL A 1032 -32.71 70.28 -26.92
CA VAL A 1032 -33.59 71.39 -27.33
C VAL A 1032 -33.79 71.29 -28.84
N ALA A 1033 -35.05 71.15 -29.24
CA ALA A 1033 -35.47 71.22 -30.63
C ALA A 1033 -35.37 72.65 -31.17
N THR A 1034 -34.89 72.81 -32.41
CA THR A 1034 -35.36 73.84 -33.34
C THR A 1034 -35.02 73.41 -34.77
N GLN A 1035 -36.08 73.19 -35.56
CA GLN A 1035 -36.04 73.43 -37.01
C GLN A 1035 -36.36 74.92 -37.23
N SER A 1036 -35.74 75.47 -38.28
CA SER A 1036 -35.72 76.87 -38.78
C SER A 1036 -34.71 77.80 -38.13
#